data_AF-A0A522C6B5-F1
#
_entry.id   AF-A0A522C6B5-F1
#
_cell.length_a   1.000
_cell.length_b   1.000
_cell.length_c   1.000
_cell.angle_alpha   90.00
_cell.angle_beta   90.00
_cell.angle_gamma   90.00
#
_symmetry.space_group_name_H-M   'P 1'
#
loop_
_entity.id
_entity.type
_entity.pdbx_description
1 polymer ?
#
loop_
_entity_poly.entity_id
_entity_poly.type
_entity_poly.pdbx_seq_one_letter_code
_entity_poly.pdbx_strand_id
1 'polypeptide(L)'
;MTSRYSRIFFAVFLCSFSSLAYEIALTRIFSISLWYHFAFMIISIAMLGLAASGTLMSIFNKLKNPSNIGAYSFLLGLGIPLSYLISNQIPFDPVRLSWEKPQLLYIGLYYIVLSVPFFFTGLIIATAFSSMSERSGLIYGADLLGAGAGSIVILYFMTVTGPGQTVFILSAIVLFAAFIISGKRLKIASLAFILLNLSLFLVKPEFIDMRMSPYKGLEMALRFPGAEHLKTYYSPFSRIDVFKSPAVRFAPGLSVRYLEPLPEQAGIAIDGGEITAVTTSDNRKSLVFLEYLPSALPYEIGKRDDAVIIDSKGGLQALAAAYYKVKNIYKIESNPLLIKVIRNDFDVFSGSIYRENTWQGMGRSWLRLRGGEFDIIDISLMGALPSGIFGISEDYRFTVEAFREYIGHLKPEGILSINLYLFPPPRIELRLLNTIIAALGELHISDAEKHIAAVRSWDSICILVKRTGFTDSEIEAVKKFSSERRFDLVSYPGIREEESNRYIKMPSNEYFTAFRNILDAAERGRFTENYLFDIRPVHDDKPFFHQYLKLKKIKEIYRVMGSKWQYFAEEGYILPAVFAQVFFLSFILIFIPALQRRRETQPAGSGKIFLLYFAFLGVGYMLVETVLIQKMILQLENPSYAVAAVLASMLVSSGIGSIVSYRVSGMRRHFIAGVIAVVIIFYSFALSHIPTAMMSGKIPVRVIAVFFSLMPLGFVMGIPFPTGLKILGERNAVLIPWAWAVNGCFSVLAPVLTIMLATELGFKIMLWFGALAYAMAFVMLKVFSGPRRS
;
A
#
# COMPACT_ATOMS: atom_id res chain seq x y z
N MET A 1 19.17 38.25 -18.34
CA MET A 1 17.88 37.51 -18.35
C MET A 1 18.03 36.02 -18.02
N THR A 2 19.08 35.33 -18.48
CA THR A 2 19.36 33.89 -18.23
C THR A 2 19.37 33.49 -16.74
N SER A 3 19.98 34.30 -15.85
CA SER A 3 20.05 34.00 -14.41
C SER A 3 18.67 33.90 -13.71
N ARG A 4 17.67 34.69 -14.14
CA ARG A 4 16.33 34.68 -13.51
C ARG A 4 15.57 33.38 -13.82
N TYR A 5 15.66 32.90 -15.05
CA TYR A 5 15.00 31.66 -15.47
C TYR A 5 15.61 30.43 -14.81
N SER A 6 16.95 30.37 -14.69
CA SER A 6 17.61 29.27 -13.97
C SER A 6 17.19 29.21 -12.50
N ARG A 7 16.99 30.37 -11.85
CA ARG A 7 16.46 30.42 -10.48
C ARG A 7 15.02 29.92 -10.38
N ILE A 8 14.16 30.20 -11.38
CA ILE A 8 12.79 29.68 -11.41
C ILE A 8 12.79 28.16 -11.54
N PHE A 9 13.59 27.59 -12.46
CA PHE A 9 13.67 26.13 -12.61
C PHE A 9 14.18 25.45 -11.35
N PHE A 10 15.21 26.02 -10.71
CA PHE A 10 15.74 25.48 -9.46
C PHE A 10 14.73 25.59 -8.31
N ALA A 11 13.98 26.71 -8.23
CA ALA A 11 12.92 26.85 -7.25
C ALA A 11 11.79 25.83 -7.47
N VAL A 12 11.34 25.64 -8.71
CA VAL A 12 10.36 24.60 -9.08
C VAL A 12 10.87 23.22 -8.67
N PHE A 13 12.13 22.88 -8.99
CA PHE A 13 12.75 21.62 -8.59
C PHE A 13 12.70 21.40 -7.07
N LEU A 14 13.13 22.37 -6.26
CA LEU A 14 13.14 22.25 -4.80
C LEU A 14 11.73 22.22 -4.19
N CYS A 15 10.79 23.00 -4.73
CA CYS A 15 9.41 23.00 -4.28
C CYS A 15 8.72 21.66 -4.60
N SER A 16 8.90 21.13 -5.80
CA SER A 16 8.35 19.83 -6.21
C SER A 16 9.01 18.67 -5.45
N PHE A 17 10.32 18.76 -5.19
CA PHE A 17 11.05 17.84 -4.31
C PHE A 17 10.40 17.75 -2.94
N SER A 18 10.24 18.89 -2.25
CA SER A 18 9.69 18.91 -0.91
C SER A 18 8.20 18.58 -0.89
N SER A 19 7.45 18.95 -1.92
CA SER A 19 6.02 18.66 -2.02
C SER A 19 5.78 17.15 -2.12
N LEU A 20 6.43 16.44 -3.05
CA LEU A 20 6.24 14.99 -3.17
C LEU A 20 6.85 14.23 -1.99
N ALA A 21 8.00 14.67 -1.49
CA ALA A 21 8.58 14.11 -0.26
C ALA A 21 7.63 14.28 0.95
N TYR A 22 6.94 15.41 1.05
CA TYR A 22 5.98 15.67 2.11
C TYR A 22 4.71 14.82 1.96
N GLU A 23 4.24 14.62 0.73
CA GLU A 23 3.14 13.69 0.43
C GLU A 23 3.47 12.28 0.94
N ILE A 24 4.65 11.75 0.60
CA ILE A 24 5.09 10.43 1.05
C ILE A 24 5.26 10.40 2.57
N ALA A 25 5.85 11.43 3.18
CA ALA A 25 5.97 11.53 4.63
C ALA A 25 4.59 11.50 5.32
N LEU A 26 3.59 12.22 4.77
CA LEU A 26 2.23 12.24 5.28
C LEU A 26 1.57 10.86 5.20
N THR A 27 1.75 10.10 4.11
CA THR A 27 1.22 8.72 4.05
C THR A 27 1.77 7.87 5.19
N ARG A 28 3.04 8.05 5.55
CA ARG A 28 3.68 7.32 6.64
C ARG A 28 3.22 7.79 8.02
N ILE A 29 3.12 9.10 8.22
CA ILE A 29 2.59 9.72 9.44
C ILE A 29 1.19 9.18 9.71
N PHE A 30 0.30 9.21 8.72
CA PHE A 30 -1.08 8.74 8.86
C PHE A 30 -1.19 7.23 9.06
N SER A 31 -0.29 6.44 8.46
CA SER A 31 -0.23 4.99 8.69
C SER A 31 0.06 4.65 10.16
N ILE A 32 0.94 5.44 10.80
CA ILE A 32 1.33 5.23 12.20
C ILE A 32 0.31 5.86 13.16
N SER A 33 -0.13 7.10 12.92
CA SER A 33 -1.05 7.82 13.82
C SER A 33 -2.46 7.27 13.79
N LEU A 34 -2.99 7.05 12.58
CA LEU A 34 -4.31 6.52 12.31
C LEU A 34 -4.12 5.13 11.70
N TRP A 35 -4.53 4.87 10.48
CA TRP A 35 -4.31 3.58 9.82
C TRP A 35 -3.83 3.83 8.39
N TYR A 36 -3.16 2.83 7.80
CA TYR A 36 -2.60 2.91 6.45
C TYR A 36 -3.61 3.38 5.38
N HIS A 37 -4.89 3.14 5.61
CA HIS A 37 -6.00 3.49 4.72
C HIS A 37 -6.13 4.97 4.39
N PHE A 38 -5.67 5.83 5.31
CA PHE A 38 -5.69 7.27 5.07
C PHE A 38 -4.55 7.72 4.15
N ALA A 39 -3.62 6.84 3.74
CA ALA A 39 -2.62 7.15 2.74
C ALA A 39 -3.24 7.54 1.38
N PHE A 40 -4.31 6.84 0.93
CA PHE A 40 -5.03 7.20 -0.31
C PHE A 40 -5.70 8.57 -0.22
N MET A 41 -6.13 8.97 0.98
CA MET A 41 -6.68 10.29 1.24
C MET A 41 -5.61 11.37 1.02
N ILE A 42 -4.36 11.12 1.43
CA ILE A 42 -3.25 12.08 1.24
C ILE A 42 -2.99 12.37 -0.24
N ILE A 43 -2.91 11.34 -1.09
CA ILE A 43 -2.73 11.52 -2.54
C ILE A 43 -3.89 12.37 -3.11
N SER A 44 -5.11 12.09 -2.66
CA SER A 44 -6.30 12.83 -3.07
C SER A 44 -6.23 14.31 -2.67
N ILE A 45 -5.81 14.59 -1.43
CA ILE A 45 -5.61 15.94 -0.89
C ILE A 45 -4.53 16.70 -1.65
N ALA A 46 -3.41 16.03 -1.97
CA ALA A 46 -2.29 16.63 -2.66
C ALA A 46 -2.71 17.12 -4.05
N MET A 47 -3.33 16.24 -4.83
CA MET A 47 -3.78 16.60 -6.17
C MET A 47 -4.96 17.57 -6.14
N LEU A 48 -5.85 17.52 -5.15
CA LEU A 48 -6.91 18.51 -4.96
C LEU A 48 -6.32 19.91 -4.74
N GLY A 49 -5.29 20.05 -3.91
CA GLY A 49 -4.57 21.31 -3.72
C GLY A 49 -3.98 21.84 -5.03
N LEU A 50 -3.29 20.98 -5.79
CA LEU A 50 -2.75 21.32 -7.11
C LEU A 50 -3.85 21.78 -8.09
N ALA A 51 -4.98 21.08 -8.16
CA ALA A 51 -6.09 21.42 -9.04
C ALA A 51 -6.81 22.71 -8.62
N ALA A 52 -6.98 22.93 -7.32
CA ALA A 52 -7.57 24.16 -6.76
C ALA A 52 -6.74 25.40 -7.12
N SER A 53 -5.41 25.27 -7.15
CA SER A 53 -4.51 26.36 -7.55
C SER A 53 -4.71 26.80 -9.01
N GLY A 54 -4.86 25.84 -9.93
CA GLY A 54 -5.12 26.11 -11.36
C GLY A 54 -6.49 26.75 -11.56
N THR A 55 -7.49 26.27 -10.82
CA THR A 55 -8.84 26.83 -10.78
C THR A 55 -8.82 28.29 -10.33
N LEU A 56 -8.19 28.60 -9.18
CA LEU A 56 -8.12 29.96 -8.67
C LEU A 56 -7.35 30.90 -9.63
N MET A 57 -6.26 30.43 -10.21
CA MET A 57 -5.46 31.21 -11.17
C MET A 57 -6.18 31.45 -12.50
N SER A 58 -7.12 30.57 -12.87
CA SER A 58 -7.96 30.78 -14.06
C SER A 58 -8.94 31.95 -13.90
N ILE A 59 -9.32 32.25 -12.65
CA ILE A 59 -10.23 33.33 -12.24
C ILE A 59 -9.46 34.63 -11.99
N PHE A 60 -8.39 34.57 -11.19
CA PHE A 60 -7.64 35.75 -10.76
C PHE A 60 -6.34 35.94 -11.53
N ASN A 61 -6.37 36.79 -12.56
CA ASN A 61 -5.20 37.07 -13.41
C ASN A 61 -3.98 37.62 -12.66
N LYS A 62 -4.16 38.31 -11.53
CA LYS A 62 -3.05 38.84 -10.69
C LYS A 62 -2.15 37.74 -10.13
N LEU A 63 -2.66 36.51 -9.99
CA LEU A 63 -1.90 35.37 -9.48
C LEU A 63 -0.87 34.84 -10.48
N LYS A 64 -1.00 35.19 -11.76
CA LYS A 64 -0.09 34.73 -12.84
C LYS A 64 1.26 35.45 -12.87
N ASN A 65 1.48 36.43 -11.98
CA ASN A 65 2.70 37.24 -12.00
C ASN A 65 3.91 36.44 -11.48
N PRO A 66 4.99 36.27 -12.27
CA PRO A 66 6.21 35.56 -11.86
C PRO A 66 6.89 36.13 -10.61
N SER A 67 6.66 37.39 -10.24
CA SER A 67 7.21 37.96 -9.00
C SER A 67 6.67 37.26 -7.74
N ASN A 68 5.51 36.62 -7.84
CA ASN A 68 4.84 35.98 -6.71
C ASN A 68 5.42 34.61 -6.38
N ILE A 69 6.21 33.98 -7.28
CA ILE A 69 6.79 32.65 -7.06
C ILE A 69 7.57 32.58 -5.74
N GLY A 70 8.31 33.63 -5.41
CA GLY A 70 9.04 33.70 -4.13
C GLY A 70 8.14 33.75 -2.90
N ALA A 71 7.04 34.50 -2.98
CA ALA A 71 6.04 34.55 -1.90
C ALA A 71 5.30 33.21 -1.77
N TYR A 72 4.94 32.57 -2.89
CA TYR A 72 4.32 31.24 -2.87
C TYR A 72 5.26 30.17 -2.30
N SER A 73 6.56 30.23 -2.65
CA SER A 73 7.58 29.35 -2.07
C SER A 73 7.72 29.57 -0.57
N PHE A 74 7.71 30.82 -0.11
CA PHE A 74 7.74 31.12 1.33
C PHE A 74 6.50 30.58 2.05
N LEU A 75 5.30 30.78 1.48
CA LEU A 75 4.04 30.26 2.03
C LEU A 75 3.97 28.73 2.02
N LEU A 76 4.53 28.06 0.99
CA LEU A 76 4.70 26.61 0.99
C LEU A 76 5.62 26.16 2.12
N GLY A 77 6.76 26.84 2.30
CA GLY A 77 7.70 26.59 3.38
C GLY A 77 7.06 26.69 4.76
N LEU A 78 6.17 27.66 4.98
CA LEU A 78 5.37 27.75 6.21
C LEU A 78 4.24 26.72 6.28
N GLY A 79 3.59 26.45 5.14
CA GLY A 79 2.44 25.57 5.05
C GLY A 79 2.78 24.13 5.44
N ILE A 80 3.95 23.61 5.04
CA ILE A 80 4.38 22.25 5.35
C ILE A 80 4.35 21.95 6.86
N PRO A 81 5.10 22.66 7.73
CA PRO A 81 5.11 22.37 9.16
C PRO A 81 3.79 22.79 9.83
N LEU A 82 3.17 23.90 9.43
CA LEU A 82 1.90 24.34 10.02
C LEU A 82 0.77 23.35 9.76
N SER A 83 0.65 22.84 8.53
CA SER A 83 -0.38 21.85 8.21
C SER A 83 -0.19 20.56 8.99
N TYR A 84 1.05 20.07 9.14
CA TYR A 84 1.37 18.92 10.01
C TYR A 84 0.96 19.18 11.47
N LEU A 85 1.41 20.30 12.06
CA LEU A 85 1.14 20.62 13.47
C LEU A 85 -0.36 20.82 13.75
N ILE A 86 -1.07 21.52 12.87
CA ILE A 86 -2.53 21.69 12.98
C ILE A 86 -3.21 20.33 12.85
N SER A 87 -2.78 19.49 11.92
CA SER A 87 -3.35 18.16 11.70
C SER A 87 -3.22 17.23 12.92
N ASN A 88 -2.16 17.37 13.71
CA ASN A 88 -1.96 16.63 14.97
C ASN A 88 -2.92 17.08 16.09
N GLN A 89 -3.46 18.30 16.02
CA GLN A 89 -4.39 18.85 17.01
C GLN A 89 -5.85 18.51 16.71
N ILE A 90 -6.15 18.05 15.49
CA ILE A 90 -7.51 17.63 15.11
C ILE A 90 -7.83 16.31 15.84
N PRO A 91 -8.86 16.25 16.70
CA PRO A 91 -9.19 15.07 17.51
C PRO A 91 -10.01 14.05 16.69
N PHE A 92 -9.51 13.70 15.51
CA PHE A 92 -10.14 12.72 14.65
C PHE A 92 -9.77 11.30 15.07
N ASP A 93 -10.78 10.44 15.14
CA ASP A 93 -10.57 9.02 15.30
C ASP A 93 -11.57 8.21 14.45
N PRO A 94 -11.07 7.40 13.49
CA PRO A 94 -11.87 6.53 12.64
C PRO A 94 -12.83 5.62 13.39
N VAL A 95 -12.42 5.09 14.55
CA VAL A 95 -13.26 4.17 15.35
C VAL A 95 -14.50 4.90 15.86
N ARG A 96 -14.39 6.20 16.13
CA ARG A 96 -15.49 7.03 16.67
C ARG A 96 -16.49 7.46 15.60
N LEU A 97 -16.17 7.30 14.31
CA LEU A 97 -17.02 7.72 13.18
C LEU A 97 -18.43 7.09 13.24
N SER A 98 -18.54 5.89 13.83
CA SER A 98 -19.79 5.14 13.95
C SER A 98 -20.81 5.75 14.90
N TRP A 99 -20.38 6.56 15.87
CA TRP A 99 -21.27 7.13 16.89
C TRP A 99 -21.10 8.65 17.08
N GLU A 100 -20.01 9.25 16.60
CA GLU A 100 -19.75 10.70 16.67
C GLU A 100 -19.82 11.36 15.28
N LYS A 101 -20.97 11.97 14.95
CA LYS A 101 -21.14 12.75 13.71
C LYS A 101 -20.10 13.87 13.49
N PRO A 102 -19.57 14.58 14.54
CA PRO A 102 -18.53 15.58 14.34
C PRO A 102 -17.24 15.05 13.69
N GLN A 103 -16.99 13.74 13.72
CA GLN A 103 -15.83 13.13 13.05
C GLN A 103 -15.81 13.40 11.54
N LEU A 104 -16.98 13.52 10.89
CA LEU A 104 -17.08 13.90 9.48
C LEU A 104 -16.57 15.33 9.21
N LEU A 105 -16.78 16.25 10.15
CA LEU A 105 -16.24 17.62 10.06
C LEU A 105 -14.72 17.61 10.17
N TYR A 106 -14.15 16.75 11.02
CA TYR A 106 -12.70 16.61 11.16
C TYR A 106 -12.02 16.07 9.89
N ILE A 107 -12.67 15.16 9.15
CA ILE A 107 -12.20 14.75 7.82
C ILE A 107 -12.14 15.96 6.89
N GLY A 108 -13.20 16.77 6.84
CA GLY A 108 -13.21 18.02 6.06
C GLY A 108 -12.07 18.98 6.44
N LEU A 109 -11.78 19.10 7.74
CA LEU A 109 -10.66 19.91 8.24
C LEU A 109 -9.30 19.36 7.80
N TYR A 110 -9.09 18.03 7.80
CA TYR A 110 -7.87 17.45 7.23
C TYR A 110 -7.70 17.80 5.75
N TYR A 111 -8.77 17.65 4.95
CA TYR A 111 -8.72 18.00 3.53
C TYR A 111 -8.32 19.46 3.32
N ILE A 112 -8.91 20.38 4.09
CA ILE A 112 -8.59 21.81 3.98
C ILE A 112 -7.14 22.05 4.41
N VAL A 113 -6.77 21.67 5.63
CA VAL A 113 -5.46 21.99 6.24
C VAL A 113 -4.32 21.38 5.44
N LEU A 114 -4.42 20.10 5.09
CA LEU A 114 -3.36 19.38 4.40
C LEU A 114 -3.29 19.71 2.90
N SER A 115 -4.35 20.28 2.29
CA SER A 115 -4.29 20.73 0.88
C SER A 115 -3.49 22.03 0.70
N VAL A 116 -3.33 22.83 1.76
CA VAL A 116 -2.69 24.16 1.71
C VAL A 116 -1.27 24.13 1.14
N PRO A 117 -0.35 23.25 1.57
CA PRO A 117 0.98 23.16 0.97
C PRO A 117 0.89 22.85 -0.53
N PHE A 118 0.14 21.82 -0.91
CA PHE A 118 0.02 21.41 -2.31
C PHE A 118 -0.65 22.47 -3.19
N PHE A 119 -1.55 23.27 -2.63
CA PHE A 119 -2.11 24.44 -3.29
C PHE A 119 -1.03 25.47 -3.64
N PHE A 120 -0.09 25.78 -2.72
CA PHE A 120 1.02 26.69 -3.02
C PHE A 120 2.01 26.08 -4.02
N THR A 121 2.29 24.79 -3.94
CA THR A 121 3.07 24.06 -4.96
C THR A 121 2.44 24.24 -6.35
N GLY A 122 1.11 24.07 -6.44
CA GLY A 122 0.37 24.24 -7.69
C GLY A 122 0.40 25.68 -8.20
N LEU A 123 0.31 26.68 -7.32
CA LEU A 123 0.47 28.08 -7.71
C LEU A 123 1.86 28.37 -8.30
N ILE A 124 2.92 27.80 -7.71
CA ILE A 124 4.29 27.96 -8.21
C ILE A 124 4.41 27.41 -9.64
N ILE A 125 3.96 26.16 -9.84
CA ILE A 125 4.06 25.45 -11.12
C ILE A 125 3.16 26.10 -12.18
N ALA A 126 1.89 26.40 -11.85
CA ALA A 126 0.96 27.03 -12.77
C ALA A 126 1.40 28.46 -13.17
N THR A 127 2.04 29.21 -12.26
CA THR A 127 2.63 30.53 -12.57
C THR A 127 3.81 30.39 -13.52
N ALA A 128 4.68 29.39 -13.29
CA ALA A 128 5.80 29.12 -14.19
C ALA A 128 5.30 28.76 -15.61
N PHE A 129 4.31 27.87 -15.73
CA PHE A 129 3.74 27.52 -17.03
C PHE A 129 3.03 28.69 -17.72
N SER A 130 2.29 29.50 -16.97
CA SER A 130 1.56 30.65 -17.52
C SER A 130 2.49 31.76 -18.03
N SER A 131 3.68 31.90 -17.44
CA SER A 131 4.64 32.95 -17.79
C SER A 131 5.68 32.54 -18.81
N MET A 132 5.91 31.23 -18.98
CA MET A 132 6.99 30.68 -19.79
C MET A 132 6.54 29.43 -20.57
N SER A 133 5.35 29.50 -21.19
CA SER A 133 4.73 28.38 -21.91
C SER A 133 5.61 27.81 -23.03
N GLU A 134 6.41 28.64 -23.70
CA GLU A 134 7.39 28.20 -24.71
C GLU A 134 8.43 27.22 -24.15
N ARG A 135 8.76 27.35 -22.85
CA ARG A 135 9.73 26.54 -22.13
C ARG A 135 9.06 25.49 -21.25
N SER A 136 7.81 25.12 -21.55
CA SER A 136 7.03 24.12 -20.80
C SER A 136 7.82 22.83 -20.57
N GLY A 137 8.59 22.36 -21.55
CA GLY A 137 9.40 21.15 -21.43
C GLY A 137 10.50 21.23 -20.36
N LEU A 138 11.09 22.41 -20.14
CA LEU A 138 12.11 22.61 -19.10
C LEU A 138 11.48 22.77 -17.71
N ILE A 139 10.33 23.43 -17.62
CA ILE A 139 9.59 23.61 -16.36
C ILE A 139 9.09 22.26 -15.86
N TYR A 140 8.42 21.52 -16.74
CA TYR A 140 7.92 20.18 -16.44
C TYR A 140 9.07 19.21 -16.15
N GLY A 141 10.20 19.35 -16.86
CA GLY A 141 11.42 18.61 -16.54
C GLY A 141 11.94 18.88 -15.12
N ALA A 142 12.03 20.15 -14.71
CA ALA A 142 12.48 20.52 -13.37
C ALA A 142 11.51 20.05 -12.27
N ASP A 143 10.20 20.18 -12.51
CA ASP A 143 9.13 19.70 -11.63
C ASP A 143 9.24 18.18 -11.39
N LEU A 144 9.24 17.39 -12.47
CA LEU A 144 9.28 15.93 -12.39
C LEU A 144 10.61 15.39 -11.86
N LEU A 145 11.75 16.00 -12.23
CA LEU A 145 13.05 15.62 -11.66
C LEU A 145 13.12 15.92 -10.16
N GLY A 146 12.57 17.06 -9.74
CA GLY A 146 12.48 17.45 -8.34
C GLY A 146 11.64 16.47 -7.54
N ALA A 147 10.41 16.24 -8.00
CA ALA A 147 9.49 15.27 -7.43
C ALA A 147 10.12 13.86 -7.36
N GLY A 148 10.65 13.35 -8.47
CA GLY A 148 11.31 12.04 -8.54
C GLY A 148 12.47 11.90 -7.55
N ALA A 149 13.33 12.92 -7.42
CA ALA A 149 14.38 12.94 -6.40
C ALA A 149 13.81 12.96 -4.98
N GLY A 150 12.75 13.74 -4.74
CA GLY A 150 12.04 13.81 -3.47
C GLY A 150 11.50 12.44 -3.03
N SER A 151 10.98 11.65 -3.96
CA SER A 151 10.40 10.33 -3.68
C SER A 151 11.42 9.28 -3.20
N ILE A 152 12.70 9.41 -3.57
CA ILE A 152 13.77 8.53 -3.07
C ILE A 152 14.40 9.08 -1.79
N VAL A 153 14.78 10.36 -1.79
CA VAL A 153 15.54 10.96 -0.69
C VAL A 153 14.73 10.97 0.61
N ILE A 154 13.40 11.06 0.52
CA ILE A 154 12.53 10.99 1.69
C ILE A 154 12.70 9.69 2.47
N LEU A 155 12.93 8.55 1.80
CA LEU A 155 13.13 7.26 2.47
C LEU A 155 14.34 7.30 3.39
N TYR A 156 15.41 7.97 2.96
CA TYR A 156 16.61 8.16 3.77
C TYR A 156 16.34 9.08 4.98
N PHE A 157 15.69 10.23 4.76
CA PHE A 157 15.38 11.17 5.85
C PHE A 157 14.49 10.54 6.94
N MET A 158 13.48 9.76 6.54
CA MET A 158 12.61 9.06 7.49
C MET A 158 13.35 7.98 8.29
N THR A 159 14.37 7.35 7.71
CA THR A 159 15.19 6.35 8.43
C THR A 159 16.04 6.99 9.53
N VAL A 160 16.61 8.17 9.26
CA VAL A 160 17.56 8.82 10.18
C VAL A 160 16.85 9.62 11.26
N THR A 161 15.73 10.28 10.92
CA THR A 161 15.07 11.26 11.81
C THR A 161 13.65 10.85 12.22
N GLY A 162 13.04 9.88 11.55
CA GLY A 162 11.63 9.54 11.73
C GLY A 162 10.68 10.44 10.93
N PRO A 163 9.42 10.01 10.72
CA PRO A 163 8.50 10.68 9.79
C PRO A 163 8.12 12.13 10.17
N GLY A 164 7.81 12.38 11.46
CA GLY A 164 7.37 13.70 11.91
C GLY A 164 8.47 14.78 11.84
N GLN A 165 9.71 14.42 12.17
CA GLN A 165 10.85 15.36 12.17
C GLN A 165 11.30 15.74 10.75
N THR A 166 11.09 14.82 9.79
CA THR A 166 11.43 15.06 8.39
C THR A 166 10.66 16.24 7.79
N VAL A 167 9.45 16.54 8.29
CA VAL A 167 8.62 17.68 7.86
C VAL A 167 9.38 19.01 7.94
N PHE A 168 10.16 19.24 9.00
CA PHE A 168 10.92 20.48 9.21
C PHE A 168 12.12 20.60 8.26
N ILE A 169 12.74 19.48 7.89
CA ILE A 169 13.81 19.45 6.88
C ILE A 169 13.25 19.84 5.51
N LEU A 170 12.10 19.26 5.12
CA LEU A 170 11.45 19.57 3.85
C LEU A 170 11.03 21.04 3.77
N SER A 171 10.51 21.59 4.87
CA SER A 171 10.20 23.02 5.01
C SER A 171 11.43 23.89 4.78
N ALA A 172 12.57 23.57 5.41
CA ALA A 172 13.80 24.32 5.26
C ALA A 172 14.31 24.34 3.80
N ILE A 173 14.17 23.22 3.08
CA ILE A 173 14.52 23.13 1.65
C ILE A 173 13.66 24.08 0.80
N VAL A 174 12.36 24.15 1.04
CA VAL A 174 11.47 25.09 0.32
C VAL A 174 11.79 26.54 0.68
N LEU A 175 12.01 26.84 1.97
CA LEU A 175 12.38 28.19 2.39
C LEU A 175 13.70 28.63 1.77
N PHE A 176 14.63 27.71 1.51
CA PHE A 176 15.84 27.99 0.75
C PHE A 176 15.53 28.35 -0.71
N ALA A 177 14.57 27.68 -1.35
CA ALA A 177 14.08 28.09 -2.68
C ALA A 177 13.51 29.52 -2.66
N ALA A 178 12.70 29.84 -1.63
CA ALA A 178 12.16 31.19 -1.43
C ALA A 178 13.28 32.23 -1.23
N PHE A 179 14.32 31.90 -0.46
CA PHE A 179 15.49 32.76 -0.22
C PHE A 179 16.25 33.09 -1.52
N ILE A 180 16.38 32.14 -2.45
CA ILE A 180 17.10 32.35 -3.72
C ILE A 180 16.33 33.31 -4.64
N ILE A 181 15.01 33.14 -4.72
CA ILE A 181 14.19 33.79 -5.75
C ILE A 181 13.56 35.12 -5.31
N SER A 182 13.39 35.34 -3.99
CA SER A 182 12.63 36.48 -3.46
C SER A 182 13.45 37.76 -3.24
N GLY A 183 12.76 38.88 -2.97
CA GLY A 183 13.38 40.15 -2.56
C GLY A 183 13.87 40.17 -1.09
N LYS A 184 14.68 41.19 -0.72
CA LYS A 184 15.41 41.27 0.56
C LYS A 184 14.57 40.96 1.81
N ARG A 185 13.34 41.49 1.92
CA ARG A 185 12.43 41.24 3.06
C ARG A 185 12.09 39.76 3.22
N LEU A 186 11.65 39.11 2.13
CA LEU A 186 11.31 37.69 2.14
C LEU A 186 12.54 36.80 2.33
N LYS A 187 13.74 37.23 1.89
CA LYS A 187 14.98 36.50 2.18
C LYS A 187 15.27 36.44 3.68
N ILE A 188 15.18 37.58 4.36
CA ILE A 188 15.40 37.65 5.81
C ILE A 188 14.36 36.79 6.54
N ALA A 189 13.08 36.90 6.15
CA ALA A 189 12.03 36.07 6.71
C ALA A 189 12.29 34.57 6.47
N SER A 190 12.69 34.19 5.25
CA SER A 190 13.01 32.79 4.91
C SER A 190 14.15 32.26 5.77
N LEU A 191 15.21 33.06 5.97
CA LEU A 191 16.35 32.67 6.82
C LEU A 191 15.93 32.50 8.28
N ALA A 192 15.12 33.42 8.82
CA ALA A 192 14.61 33.31 10.19
C ALA A 192 13.78 32.03 10.39
N PHE A 193 12.90 31.69 9.44
CA PHE A 193 12.11 30.46 9.51
C PHE A 193 12.92 29.19 9.25
N ILE A 194 13.99 29.24 8.46
CA ILE A 194 14.94 28.12 8.34
C ILE A 194 15.58 27.85 9.70
N LEU A 195 16.08 28.89 10.38
CA LEU A 195 16.68 28.76 11.71
C LEU A 195 15.67 28.24 12.74
N LEU A 196 14.41 28.68 12.68
CA LEU A 196 13.34 28.16 13.53
C LEU A 196 13.05 26.67 13.25
N ASN A 197 12.96 26.25 11.99
CA ASN A 197 12.75 24.84 11.66
C ASN A 197 13.92 23.97 12.14
N LEU A 198 15.15 24.46 12.01
CA LEU A 198 16.34 23.76 12.52
C LEU A 198 16.34 23.69 14.04
N SER A 199 15.90 24.74 14.74
CA SER A 199 15.80 24.69 16.21
C SER A 199 14.71 23.72 16.67
N LEU A 200 13.52 23.73 16.04
CA LEU A 200 12.46 22.76 16.34
C LEU A 200 12.89 21.31 16.06
N PHE A 201 13.63 21.09 14.98
CA PHE A 201 14.22 19.80 14.62
C PHE A 201 15.21 19.28 15.69
N LEU A 202 16.01 20.17 16.28
CA LEU A 202 17.02 19.81 17.29
C LEU A 202 16.41 19.65 18.69
N VAL A 203 15.51 20.57 19.10
CA VAL A 203 14.94 20.62 20.46
C VAL A 203 13.85 19.56 20.66
N LYS A 204 13.11 19.21 19.61
CA LYS A 204 12.04 18.19 19.63
C LYS A 204 11.03 18.37 20.78
N PRO A 205 10.35 19.53 20.87
CA PRO A 205 9.30 19.72 21.86
C PRO A 205 8.13 18.74 21.65
N GLU A 206 7.48 18.34 22.74
CA GLU A 206 6.44 17.29 22.76
C GLU A 206 5.28 17.54 21.78
N PHE A 207 4.91 18.80 21.52
CA PHE A 207 3.81 19.11 20.58
C PHE A 207 4.12 18.74 19.12
N ILE A 208 5.39 18.47 18.78
CA ILE A 208 5.80 17.98 17.46
C ILE A 208 5.55 16.49 17.32
N ASP A 209 5.51 15.76 18.44
CA ASP A 209 5.34 14.33 18.41
C ASP A 209 3.98 13.97 17.81
N MET A 210 4.04 12.96 16.95
CA MET A 210 2.87 12.48 16.25
C MET A 210 1.94 11.78 17.25
N ARG A 211 0.72 12.29 17.34
CA ARG A 211 -0.32 11.71 18.19
C ARG A 211 -0.86 10.43 17.57
N MET A 212 -0.71 9.31 18.27
CA MET A 212 -1.29 8.03 17.87
C MET A 212 -2.75 7.91 18.35
N SER A 213 -3.60 7.24 17.58
CA SER A 213 -4.97 6.95 18.00
C SER A 213 -4.97 6.12 19.29
N PRO A 214 -5.81 6.47 20.28
CA PRO A 214 -5.95 5.69 21.51
C PRO A 214 -6.47 4.25 21.31
N TYR A 215 -7.01 3.94 20.12
CA TYR A 215 -7.50 2.60 19.77
C TYR A 215 -6.49 1.79 18.97
N LYS A 216 -5.25 2.26 18.85
CA LYS A 216 -4.15 1.45 18.34
C LYS A 216 -3.75 0.38 19.35
N GLY A 217 -3.34 -0.78 18.87
CA GLY A 217 -2.94 -1.91 19.71
C GLY A 217 -1.91 -1.50 20.77
N LEU A 218 -0.88 -0.76 20.39
CA LEU A 218 0.16 -0.26 21.30
C LEU A 218 -0.43 0.61 22.41
N GLU A 219 -1.21 1.64 22.06
CA GLU A 219 -1.84 2.55 23.03
C GLU A 219 -2.81 1.80 23.96
N MET A 220 -3.55 0.82 23.45
CA MET A 220 -4.39 -0.03 24.29
C MET A 220 -3.54 -0.87 25.26
N ALA A 221 -2.44 -1.46 24.79
CA ALA A 221 -1.58 -2.30 25.62
C ALA A 221 -0.83 -1.51 26.70
N LEU A 222 -0.48 -0.25 26.42
CA LEU A 222 0.19 0.66 27.35
C LEU A 222 -0.73 1.24 28.43
N ARG A 223 -2.05 1.08 28.30
CA ARG A 223 -3.02 1.48 29.34
C ARG A 223 -3.14 0.50 30.50
N PHE A 224 -2.61 -0.72 30.34
CA PHE A 224 -2.64 -1.70 31.42
C PHE A 224 -1.70 -1.27 32.56
N PRO A 225 -2.09 -1.45 33.84
CA PRO A 225 -1.22 -1.13 34.97
C PRO A 225 0.11 -1.88 34.88
N GLY A 226 1.23 -1.18 35.08
CA GLY A 226 2.58 -1.77 34.97
C GLY A 226 3.06 -1.98 33.53
N ALA A 227 2.34 -1.47 32.52
CA ALA A 227 2.86 -1.41 31.16
C ALA A 227 3.93 -0.32 31.02
N GLU A 228 4.96 -0.63 30.24
CA GLU A 228 6.11 0.23 30.00
C GLU A 228 6.47 0.20 28.51
N HIS A 229 6.56 1.38 27.89
CA HIS A 229 7.13 1.52 26.56
C HIS A 229 8.66 1.56 26.68
N LEU A 230 9.35 0.61 26.03
CA LEU A 230 10.78 0.43 26.19
C LEU A 230 11.56 1.24 25.14
N LYS A 231 11.20 1.08 23.86
CA LYS A 231 11.98 1.67 22.76
C LYS A 231 11.20 1.73 21.46
N THR A 232 11.50 2.74 20.63
CA THR A 232 10.99 2.86 19.25
C THR A 232 12.13 2.79 18.25
N TYR A 233 11.88 2.07 17.16
CA TYR A 233 12.75 1.94 16.01
C TYR A 233 12.05 2.42 14.74
N TYR A 234 12.81 3.08 13.86
CA TYR A 234 12.30 3.59 12.59
C TYR A 234 13.02 2.95 11.41
N SER A 235 12.24 2.65 10.38
CA SER A 235 12.68 2.45 9.00
C SER A 235 11.82 3.33 8.09
N PRO A 236 12.12 3.45 6.78
CA PRO A 236 11.27 4.21 5.88
C PRO A 236 9.82 3.69 5.80
N PHE A 237 9.58 2.44 6.18
CA PHE A 237 8.33 1.70 5.89
C PHE A 237 7.70 1.02 7.11
N SER A 238 8.42 0.91 8.23
CA SER A 238 7.91 0.33 9.48
C SER A 238 8.42 1.12 10.69
N ARG A 239 7.56 1.27 11.69
CA ARG A 239 7.91 1.70 13.05
C ARG A 239 7.72 0.49 13.93
N ILE A 240 8.73 0.14 14.71
CA ILE A 240 8.67 -0.95 15.66
C ILE A 240 8.78 -0.39 17.06
N ASP A 241 7.74 -0.60 17.85
CA ASP A 241 7.71 -0.25 19.26
C ASP A 241 7.83 -1.52 20.09
N VAL A 242 8.74 -1.47 21.04
CA VAL A 242 8.99 -2.54 21.99
C VAL A 242 8.43 -2.10 23.34
N PHE A 243 7.66 -2.98 23.98
CA PHE A 243 7.00 -2.66 25.25
C PHE A 243 6.84 -3.89 26.14
N LYS A 244 6.70 -3.65 27.44
CA LYS A 244 6.23 -4.66 28.41
C LYS A 244 4.82 -4.30 28.83
N SER A 245 3.93 -5.28 28.92
CA SER A 245 2.57 -5.06 29.43
C SER A 245 1.97 -6.38 29.88
N PRO A 246 1.21 -6.43 31.00
CA PRO A 246 0.46 -7.62 31.39
C PRO A 246 -0.55 -8.11 30.35
N ALA A 247 -0.91 -7.26 29.39
CA ALA A 247 -1.78 -7.60 28.26
C ALA A 247 -1.09 -8.45 27.18
N VAL A 248 0.25 -8.50 27.16
CA VAL A 248 1.00 -9.30 26.20
C VAL A 248 0.93 -10.77 26.59
N ARG A 249 -0.06 -11.46 26.03
CA ARG A 249 -0.31 -12.91 26.20
C ARG A 249 -0.54 -13.56 24.85
N PHE A 250 0.50 -13.56 24.03
CA PHE A 250 0.46 -14.03 22.66
C PHE A 250 0.57 -15.56 22.58
N ALA A 251 -0.58 -16.24 22.57
CA ALA A 251 -0.72 -17.68 22.42
C ALA A 251 -2.00 -17.99 21.61
N PRO A 252 -2.02 -17.70 20.29
CA PRO A 252 -3.22 -17.80 19.46
C PRO A 252 -3.75 -19.23 19.42
N GLY A 253 -5.02 -19.44 19.76
CA GLY A 253 -5.63 -20.77 19.76
C GLY A 253 -5.29 -21.66 20.94
N LEU A 254 -4.66 -21.13 21.99
CA LEU A 254 -4.27 -21.92 23.14
C LEU A 254 -5.45 -22.76 23.65
N SER A 255 -5.21 -24.07 23.75
CA SER A 255 -6.20 -25.03 24.21
C SER A 255 -6.70 -24.66 25.60
N VAL A 256 -8.01 -24.80 25.79
CA VAL A 256 -8.67 -24.66 27.10
C VAL A 256 -8.20 -25.66 28.15
N ARG A 257 -7.42 -26.69 27.76
CA ARG A 257 -6.79 -27.63 28.70
C ARG A 257 -5.51 -27.11 29.32
N TYR A 258 -4.90 -26.08 28.76
CA TYR A 258 -3.68 -25.50 29.29
C TYR A 258 -4.02 -24.54 30.42
N LEU A 259 -3.61 -24.88 31.65
CA LEU A 259 -3.94 -24.12 32.87
C LEU A 259 -2.72 -23.48 33.53
N GLU A 260 -1.52 -23.74 33.01
CA GLU A 260 -0.28 -23.20 33.53
C GLU A 260 -0.06 -21.75 33.05
N PRO A 261 0.77 -20.95 33.74
CA PRO A 261 1.10 -19.60 33.28
C PRO A 261 1.97 -19.62 32.02
N LEU A 262 1.72 -18.66 31.12
CA LEU A 262 2.60 -18.43 29.99
C LEU A 262 3.97 -17.90 30.46
N PRO A 263 5.07 -18.24 29.75
CA PRO A 263 6.38 -17.62 29.97
C PRO A 263 6.34 -16.10 29.78
N GLU A 264 7.34 -15.39 30.32
CA GLU A 264 7.47 -13.95 30.10
C GLU A 264 7.51 -13.62 28.60
N GLN A 265 6.75 -12.60 28.21
CA GLN A 265 6.65 -12.14 26.84
C GLN A 265 6.90 -10.64 26.76
N ALA A 266 7.73 -10.24 25.80
CA ALA A 266 7.94 -8.84 25.43
C ALA A 266 7.07 -8.51 24.22
N GLY A 267 6.29 -7.44 24.31
CA GLY A 267 5.41 -6.98 23.25
C GLY A 267 6.20 -6.27 22.16
N ILE A 268 5.83 -6.54 20.91
CA ILE A 268 6.29 -5.81 19.74
C ILE A 268 5.06 -5.30 19.01
N ALA A 269 4.98 -3.99 18.81
CA ALA A 269 3.98 -3.36 17.97
C ALA A 269 4.59 -2.86 16.66
N ILE A 270 3.96 -3.20 15.53
CA ILE A 270 4.30 -2.69 14.20
C ILE A 270 3.32 -1.57 13.87
N ASP A 271 3.83 -0.36 13.64
CA ASP A 271 3.07 0.87 13.36
C ASP A 271 1.99 1.18 14.41
N GLY A 272 2.24 0.75 15.65
CA GLY A 272 1.30 0.82 16.76
C GLY A 272 0.06 -0.07 16.63
N GLY A 273 -0.17 -0.72 15.49
CA GLY A 273 -1.40 -1.46 15.19
C GLY A 273 -1.29 -2.95 15.49
N GLU A 274 -0.45 -3.63 14.72
CA GLU A 274 -0.25 -5.07 14.84
C GLU A 274 0.63 -5.38 16.05
N ILE A 275 0.14 -6.22 16.96
CA ILE A 275 0.89 -6.70 18.13
C ILE A 275 1.26 -8.16 17.93
N THR A 276 2.53 -8.45 18.18
CA THR A 276 3.11 -9.78 18.36
C THR A 276 3.91 -9.80 19.67
N ALA A 277 4.38 -10.96 20.09
CA ALA A 277 5.30 -11.05 21.22
C ALA A 277 6.55 -11.86 20.90
N VAL A 278 7.67 -11.46 21.52
CA VAL A 278 8.84 -12.32 21.69
C VAL A 278 8.67 -13.06 23.01
N THR A 279 8.86 -14.37 23.00
CA THR A 279 8.67 -15.22 24.18
C THR A 279 10.03 -15.65 24.73
N THR A 280 10.19 -15.62 26.06
CA THR A 280 11.41 -16.15 26.68
C THR A 280 11.54 -17.65 26.44
N SER A 281 12.77 -18.11 26.21
CA SER A 281 13.07 -19.53 25.99
C SER A 281 14.08 -20.10 27.00
N ASP A 282 14.25 -19.41 28.12
CA ASP A 282 15.17 -19.76 29.21
C ASP A 282 14.89 -21.15 29.80
N ASN A 283 13.61 -21.53 29.90
CA ASN A 283 13.19 -22.78 30.53
C ASN A 283 12.31 -23.62 29.60
N ARG A 284 12.76 -24.82 29.21
CA ARG A 284 11.95 -25.72 28.39
C ARG A 284 10.62 -26.10 29.04
N LYS A 285 10.52 -26.12 30.38
CA LYS A 285 9.26 -26.42 31.09
C LYS A 285 8.21 -25.32 30.89
N SER A 286 8.59 -24.05 30.77
CA SER A 286 7.65 -22.98 30.50
C SER A 286 7.14 -22.99 29.05
N LEU A 287 7.84 -23.68 28.14
CA LEU A 287 7.48 -23.80 26.72
C LEU A 287 6.45 -24.90 26.42
N VAL A 288 5.96 -25.64 27.42
CA VAL A 288 4.96 -26.71 27.23
C VAL A 288 3.66 -26.19 26.58
N PHE A 289 3.32 -24.90 26.76
CA PHE A 289 2.15 -24.31 26.09
C PHE A 289 2.18 -24.45 24.57
N LEU A 290 3.36 -24.56 23.95
CA LEU A 290 3.52 -24.72 22.51
C LEU A 290 2.86 -26.01 22.01
N GLU A 291 2.86 -27.07 22.82
CA GLU A 291 2.17 -28.34 22.50
C GLU A 291 0.66 -28.17 22.45
N TYR A 292 0.12 -27.14 23.13
CA TYR A 292 -1.31 -26.86 23.27
C TYR A 292 -1.80 -25.79 22.28
N LEU A 293 -0.99 -25.43 21.28
CA LEU A 293 -1.37 -24.53 20.18
C LEU A 293 -1.79 -25.33 18.94
N PRO A 294 -2.74 -24.84 18.12
CA PRO A 294 -3.05 -25.47 16.84
C PRO A 294 -1.83 -25.60 15.91
N SER A 295 -0.90 -24.64 15.97
CA SER A 295 0.35 -24.64 15.21
C SER A 295 1.32 -25.77 15.56
N ALA A 296 1.05 -26.55 16.62
CA ALA A 296 1.80 -27.76 16.94
C ALA A 296 1.46 -28.94 16.02
N LEU A 297 0.26 -28.95 15.42
CA LEU A 297 -0.25 -30.06 14.63
C LEU A 297 0.74 -30.61 13.57
N PRO A 298 1.42 -29.78 12.73
CA PRO A 298 2.33 -30.32 11.71
C PRO A 298 3.54 -31.10 12.29
N TYR A 299 3.91 -30.86 13.55
CA TYR A 299 5.00 -31.55 14.25
C TYR A 299 4.53 -32.81 14.99
N GLU A 300 3.25 -32.92 15.31
CA GLU A 300 2.65 -34.05 16.04
C GLU A 300 2.30 -35.23 15.12
N ILE A 301 2.02 -34.94 13.85
CA ILE A 301 1.65 -35.95 12.85
C ILE A 301 2.86 -36.65 12.20
N GLY A 302 4.07 -36.15 12.42
CA GLY A 302 5.28 -36.78 11.90
C GLY A 302 6.55 -36.04 12.29
N LYS A 303 7.69 -36.75 12.26
CA LYS A 303 9.01 -36.17 12.53
C LYS A 303 9.48 -35.31 11.35
N ARG A 304 10.08 -34.16 11.64
CA ARG A 304 10.45 -33.13 10.65
C ARG A 304 11.90 -32.71 10.86
N ASP A 305 12.69 -32.68 9.80
CA ASP A 305 14.08 -32.28 9.88
C ASP A 305 14.26 -30.82 9.41
N ASP A 306 13.48 -30.37 8.43
CA ASP A 306 13.57 -29.01 7.85
C ASP A 306 12.22 -28.26 7.91
N ALA A 307 12.22 -27.05 8.47
CA ALA A 307 11.06 -26.16 8.52
C ALA A 307 11.38 -24.76 7.98
N VAL A 308 10.52 -24.25 7.09
CA VAL A 308 10.53 -22.88 6.59
C VAL A 308 9.40 -22.12 7.25
N ILE A 309 9.73 -21.09 8.02
CA ILE A 309 8.77 -20.22 8.72
C ILE A 309 8.72 -18.89 7.98
N ILE A 310 7.56 -18.59 7.36
CA ILE A 310 7.33 -17.36 6.60
C ILE A 310 6.67 -16.32 7.49
N ASP A 311 7.20 -15.10 7.48
CA ASP A 311 6.82 -13.96 8.32
C ASP A 311 6.82 -14.34 9.81
N SER A 312 7.99 -14.76 10.30
CA SER A 312 8.16 -15.33 11.63
C SER A 312 7.88 -14.35 12.78
N LYS A 313 7.87 -13.04 12.53
CA LYS A 313 7.51 -11.96 13.46
C LYS A 313 8.21 -12.06 14.82
N GLY A 314 7.46 -12.23 15.92
CA GLY A 314 8.01 -12.42 17.26
C GLY A 314 8.70 -13.78 17.48
N GLY A 315 8.58 -14.70 16.52
CA GLY A 315 9.31 -15.97 16.49
C GLY A 315 8.56 -17.16 17.07
N LEU A 316 7.25 -17.06 17.35
CA LEU A 316 6.48 -18.14 18.00
C LEU A 316 6.56 -19.48 17.23
N GLN A 317 6.39 -19.45 15.91
CA GLN A 317 6.44 -20.65 15.06
C GLN A 317 7.87 -21.21 14.97
N ALA A 318 8.88 -20.34 14.95
CA ALA A 318 10.28 -20.77 15.00
C ALA A 318 10.63 -21.39 16.36
N LEU A 319 10.07 -20.86 17.45
CA LEU A 319 10.21 -21.40 18.79
C LEU A 319 9.50 -22.77 18.92
N ALA A 320 8.32 -22.93 18.31
CA ALA A 320 7.63 -24.22 18.21
C ALA A 320 8.48 -25.25 17.45
N ALA A 321 9.02 -24.90 16.28
CA ALA A 321 9.92 -25.79 15.52
C ALA A 321 11.15 -26.21 16.35
N ALA A 322 11.75 -25.27 17.08
CA ALA A 322 12.88 -25.54 17.97
C ALA A 322 12.49 -26.44 19.15
N TYR A 323 11.30 -26.23 19.72
CA TYR A 323 10.75 -27.07 20.80
C TYR A 323 10.60 -28.53 20.33
N TYR A 324 10.05 -28.74 19.13
CA TYR A 324 9.92 -30.05 18.48
C TYR A 324 11.22 -30.61 17.89
N LYS A 325 12.37 -29.96 18.14
CA LYS A 325 13.71 -30.41 17.75
C LYS A 325 13.92 -30.56 16.23
N VAL A 326 13.30 -29.68 15.44
CA VAL A 326 13.59 -29.56 14.01
C VAL A 326 15.07 -29.15 13.84
N LYS A 327 15.80 -29.82 12.94
CA LYS A 327 17.24 -29.62 12.76
C LYS A 327 17.54 -28.29 12.06
N ASN A 328 16.86 -28.02 10.94
CA ASN A 328 17.06 -26.81 10.15
C ASN A 328 15.79 -25.95 10.17
N ILE A 329 15.87 -24.80 10.83
CA ILE A 329 14.76 -23.85 10.93
C ILE A 329 15.12 -22.59 10.15
N TYR A 330 14.51 -22.42 8.99
CA TYR A 330 14.67 -21.24 8.13
C TYR A 330 13.61 -20.20 8.48
N LYS A 331 14.01 -19.01 8.93
CA LYS A 331 13.11 -17.91 9.25
C LYS A 331 13.21 -16.85 8.15
N ILE A 332 12.11 -16.58 7.48
CA ILE A 332 12.04 -15.54 6.45
C ILE A 332 11.11 -14.46 6.97
N GLU A 333 11.63 -13.24 7.12
CA GLU A 333 10.86 -12.11 7.64
C GLU A 333 10.89 -10.96 6.62
N SER A 334 9.70 -10.51 6.23
CA SER A 334 9.51 -9.42 5.26
C SER A 334 9.88 -8.05 5.82
N ASN A 335 9.82 -7.86 7.15
CA ASN A 335 10.24 -6.63 7.81
C ASN A 335 11.67 -6.73 8.37
N PRO A 336 12.71 -6.26 7.65
CA PRO A 336 14.10 -6.38 8.09
C PRO A 336 14.40 -5.63 9.39
N LEU A 337 13.60 -4.61 9.74
CA LEU A 337 13.76 -3.89 11.01
C LEU A 337 13.45 -4.82 12.19
N LEU A 338 12.51 -5.74 12.05
CA LEU A 338 12.10 -6.65 13.12
C LEU A 338 13.22 -7.64 13.47
N ILE A 339 13.88 -8.21 12.46
CA ILE A 339 15.08 -9.05 12.66
C ILE A 339 16.15 -8.26 13.43
N LYS A 340 16.39 -7.00 13.04
CA LYS A 340 17.40 -6.15 13.70
C LYS A 340 17.04 -5.88 15.16
N VAL A 341 15.78 -5.57 15.46
CA VAL A 341 15.30 -5.33 16.83
C VAL A 341 15.46 -6.59 17.68
N ILE A 342 15.01 -7.75 17.18
CA ILE A 342 15.08 -8.99 17.96
C ILE A 342 16.55 -9.41 18.19
N ARG A 343 17.41 -9.32 17.18
CA ARG A 343 18.85 -9.64 17.34
C ARG A 343 19.63 -8.69 18.25
N ASN A 344 19.20 -7.43 18.35
CA ASN A 344 19.92 -6.46 19.17
C ASN A 344 19.42 -6.43 20.62
N ASP A 345 18.10 -6.48 20.81
CA ASP A 345 17.48 -6.24 22.12
C ASP A 345 16.99 -7.53 22.79
N PHE A 346 16.64 -8.56 22.01
CA PHE A 346 15.98 -9.78 22.49
C PHE A 346 16.70 -11.07 22.13
N ASP A 347 17.96 -11.01 21.73
CA ASP A 347 18.67 -12.18 21.23
C ASP A 347 18.80 -13.25 22.31
N VAL A 348 19.31 -12.90 23.49
CA VAL A 348 19.38 -13.84 24.63
C VAL A 348 17.98 -14.20 25.15
N PHE A 349 17.09 -13.21 25.26
CA PHE A 349 15.73 -13.41 25.77
C PHE A 349 14.95 -14.44 24.93
N SER A 350 15.05 -14.36 23.60
CA SER A 350 14.38 -15.27 22.67
C SER A 350 15.09 -16.62 22.47
N GLY A 351 16.21 -16.88 23.15
CA GLY A 351 17.02 -18.09 22.93
C GLY A 351 17.80 -18.09 21.64
N SER A 352 18.14 -16.91 21.12
CA SER A 352 18.92 -16.71 19.90
C SER A 352 18.29 -17.34 18.65
N ILE A 353 16.96 -17.49 18.63
CA ILE A 353 16.21 -18.11 17.52
C ILE A 353 16.46 -17.42 16.17
N TYR A 354 16.85 -16.14 16.15
CA TYR A 354 17.12 -15.35 14.95
C TYR A 354 18.60 -15.29 14.52
N ARG A 355 19.54 -15.93 15.24
CA ARG A 355 20.98 -15.88 14.85
C ARG A 355 21.23 -16.62 13.54
N GLU A 356 20.85 -17.88 13.48
CA GLU A 356 21.12 -18.76 12.34
C GLU A 356 19.95 -18.80 11.35
N ASN A 357 20.20 -19.17 10.10
CA ASN A 357 19.17 -19.47 9.08
C ASN A 357 18.04 -18.42 8.99
N THR A 358 18.37 -17.14 9.16
CA THR A 358 17.41 -16.03 9.13
C THR A 358 17.66 -15.16 7.92
N TRP A 359 16.62 -14.93 7.14
CA TRP A 359 16.66 -14.25 5.85
C TRP A 359 15.64 -13.12 5.81
N GLN A 360 15.94 -12.10 5.02
CA GLN A 360 15.05 -10.97 4.77
C GLN A 360 14.36 -11.16 3.42
N GLY A 361 13.08 -10.80 3.34
CA GLY A 361 12.30 -10.80 2.11
C GLY A 361 10.99 -11.56 2.20
N MET A 362 10.29 -11.71 1.08
CA MET A 362 9.07 -12.52 1.01
C MET A 362 9.41 -14.01 0.90
N GLY A 363 8.72 -14.84 1.69
CA GLY A 363 8.91 -16.30 1.71
C GLY A 363 8.80 -16.96 0.33
N ARG A 364 7.84 -16.51 -0.49
CA ARG A 364 7.64 -17.00 -1.87
C ARG A 364 8.86 -16.75 -2.76
N SER A 365 9.35 -15.51 -2.76
CA SER A 365 10.52 -15.11 -3.55
C SER A 365 11.77 -15.87 -3.12
N TRP A 366 11.93 -16.06 -1.81
CA TRP A 366 13.05 -16.79 -1.24
C TRP A 366 13.05 -18.27 -1.64
N LEU A 367 11.91 -18.96 -1.56
CA LEU A 367 11.77 -20.35 -1.98
C LEU A 367 12.18 -20.53 -3.44
N ARG A 368 11.62 -19.67 -4.31
CA ARG A 368 11.90 -19.67 -5.75
C ARG A 368 13.39 -19.47 -6.07
N LEU A 369 14.09 -18.60 -5.33
CA LEU A 369 15.50 -18.29 -5.57
C LEU A 369 16.44 -19.36 -5.03
N ARG A 370 16.14 -19.91 -3.86
CA ARG A 370 16.99 -20.90 -3.20
C ARG A 370 16.89 -22.28 -3.85
N GLY A 371 15.68 -22.65 -4.27
CA GLY A 371 15.35 -24.02 -4.65
C GLY A 371 15.43 -24.99 -3.47
N GLY A 372 15.02 -26.24 -3.71
CA GLY A 372 15.00 -27.32 -2.72
C GLY A 372 13.61 -27.61 -2.16
N GLU A 373 13.50 -28.73 -1.45
CA GLU A 373 12.24 -29.21 -0.89
C GLU A 373 12.34 -29.29 0.65
N PHE A 374 11.24 -29.00 1.36
CA PHE A 374 11.19 -28.92 2.83
C PHE A 374 10.12 -29.83 3.44
N ASP A 375 10.30 -30.23 4.70
CA ASP A 375 9.32 -31.07 5.43
C ASP A 375 8.13 -30.24 5.94
N ILE A 376 8.38 -28.99 6.33
CA ILE A 376 7.35 -28.01 6.71
C ILE A 376 7.59 -26.69 6.00
N ILE A 377 6.53 -26.13 5.45
CA ILE A 377 6.43 -24.69 5.16
C ILE A 377 5.29 -24.16 6.03
N ASP A 378 5.59 -23.29 6.98
CA ASP A 378 4.61 -22.71 7.90
C ASP A 378 4.35 -21.24 7.53
N ILE A 379 3.08 -20.92 7.33
CA ILE A 379 2.59 -19.57 7.03
C ILE A 379 1.62 -19.16 8.14
N SER A 380 1.98 -18.11 8.87
CA SER A 380 1.18 -17.63 9.98
C SER A 380 0.54 -16.27 9.66
N LEU A 381 -0.78 -16.23 9.66
CA LEU A 381 -1.58 -15.00 9.66
C LEU A 381 -1.94 -14.59 11.10
N MET A 382 -1.16 -15.07 12.08
CA MET A 382 -1.31 -14.73 13.50
C MET A 382 -0.54 -13.45 13.85
N GLY A 383 -1.00 -12.75 14.88
CA GLY A 383 -0.71 -11.34 15.15
C GLY A 383 -2.06 -10.63 15.30
N ALA A 384 -2.18 -9.59 16.14
CA ALA A 384 -3.41 -8.78 16.12
C ALA A 384 -3.64 -8.42 14.66
N LEU A 385 -4.66 -9.03 14.02
CA LEU A 385 -5.02 -8.75 12.63
C LEU A 385 -4.87 -7.26 12.51
N PRO A 386 -4.00 -6.73 11.64
CA PRO A 386 -3.92 -5.30 11.51
C PRO A 386 -5.35 -4.87 11.31
N SER A 387 -5.89 -4.08 12.23
CA SER A 387 -7.24 -3.55 12.20
C SER A 387 -7.32 -2.52 11.06
N GLY A 388 -6.86 -2.92 9.87
CA GLY A 388 -5.74 -2.26 9.24
C GLY A 388 -5.25 -2.91 7.93
N ILE A 389 -5.63 -4.17 7.65
CA ILE A 389 -5.69 -4.70 6.29
C ILE A 389 -7.14 -4.56 5.83
N PHE A 390 -7.47 -3.39 5.26
CA PHE A 390 -8.71 -3.22 4.52
C PHE A 390 -8.69 -4.13 3.31
N GLY A 391 -9.88 -4.50 2.83
CA GLY A 391 -10.04 -5.46 1.76
C GLY A 391 -9.35 -5.12 0.43
N ILE A 392 -8.76 -3.93 0.28
CA ILE A 392 -8.18 -3.45 -0.97
C ILE A 392 -6.67 -3.14 -0.81
N SER A 393 -5.94 -4.02 -0.15
CA SER A 393 -4.49 -4.09 -0.26
C SER A 393 -4.07 -5.34 -1.01
N GLU A 394 -3.09 -5.18 -1.88
CA GLU A 394 -2.47 -6.25 -2.64
C GLU A 394 -1.67 -7.17 -1.71
N ASP A 395 -1.94 -8.47 -1.76
CA ASP A 395 -1.21 -9.49 -1.00
C ASP A 395 -0.81 -10.65 -1.90
N TYR A 396 0.41 -10.57 -2.42
CA TYR A 396 1.00 -11.58 -3.32
C TYR A 396 1.43 -12.87 -2.61
N ARG A 397 1.24 -12.97 -1.29
CA ARG A 397 1.52 -14.19 -0.52
C ARG A 397 0.36 -15.19 -0.58
N PHE A 398 -0.85 -14.72 -0.87
CA PHE A 398 -2.06 -15.55 -0.83
C PHE A 398 -2.72 -15.68 -2.21
N THR A 399 -1.90 -15.81 -3.25
CA THR A 399 -2.35 -16.05 -4.63
C THR A 399 -2.16 -17.52 -5.03
N VAL A 400 -2.88 -17.97 -6.06
CA VAL A 400 -2.73 -19.30 -6.66
C VAL A 400 -1.27 -19.56 -7.02
N GLU A 401 -0.61 -18.57 -7.62
CA GLU A 401 0.79 -18.67 -8.01
C GLU A 401 1.73 -18.72 -6.80
N ALA A 402 1.36 -18.13 -5.64
CA ALA A 402 2.09 -18.27 -4.40
C ALA A 402 1.98 -19.67 -3.80
N PHE A 403 0.76 -20.19 -3.71
CA PHE A 403 0.52 -21.55 -3.22
C PHE A 403 1.13 -22.62 -4.11
N ARG A 404 1.18 -22.39 -5.43
CA ARG A 404 1.91 -23.26 -6.35
C ARG A 404 3.39 -23.33 -6.00
N GLU A 405 4.02 -22.20 -5.69
CA GLU A 405 5.43 -22.17 -5.24
C GLU A 405 5.57 -22.86 -3.87
N TYR A 406 4.69 -22.58 -2.90
CA TYR A 406 4.76 -23.20 -1.58
C TYR A 406 4.63 -24.73 -1.65
N ILE A 407 3.60 -25.23 -2.32
CA ILE A 407 3.33 -26.67 -2.45
C ILE A 407 4.41 -27.35 -3.31
N GLY A 408 4.89 -26.65 -4.35
CA GLY A 408 5.95 -27.16 -5.23
C GLY A 408 7.31 -27.35 -4.54
N HIS A 409 7.56 -26.68 -3.41
CA HIS A 409 8.78 -26.83 -2.60
C HIS A 409 8.57 -27.73 -1.37
N LEU A 410 7.48 -28.52 -1.32
CA LEU A 410 7.32 -29.57 -0.31
C LEU A 410 7.98 -30.86 -0.78
N LYS A 411 8.68 -31.53 0.16
CA LYS A 411 9.07 -32.93 0.00
C LYS A 411 7.81 -33.81 -0.18
N PRO A 412 7.94 -35.06 -0.66
CA PRO A 412 6.78 -35.96 -0.82
C PRO A 412 5.89 -36.06 0.44
N GLU A 413 6.50 -36.22 1.62
CA GLU A 413 5.80 -36.24 2.92
C GLU A 413 5.73 -34.88 3.61
N GLY A 414 6.13 -33.82 2.91
CA GLY A 414 6.13 -32.45 3.41
C GLY A 414 4.73 -31.88 3.57
N ILE A 415 4.60 -30.92 4.50
CA ILE A 415 3.33 -30.29 4.84
C ILE A 415 3.44 -28.77 4.75
N LEU A 416 2.49 -28.16 4.04
CA LEU A 416 2.21 -26.74 4.17
C LEU A 416 1.23 -26.56 5.33
N SER A 417 1.65 -25.82 6.35
CA SER A 417 0.87 -25.48 7.55
C SER A 417 0.47 -24.02 7.49
N ILE A 418 -0.83 -23.74 7.63
CA ILE A 418 -1.36 -22.38 7.60
C ILE A 418 -2.19 -22.14 8.86
N ASN A 419 -1.81 -21.12 9.61
CA ASN A 419 -2.41 -20.78 10.90
C ASN A 419 -3.04 -19.38 10.80
N LEU A 420 -4.35 -19.25 11.07
CA LEU A 420 -5.07 -17.97 11.02
C LEU A 420 -6.17 -17.86 12.08
N TYR A 421 -6.50 -16.65 12.50
CA TYR A 421 -7.66 -16.39 13.37
C TYR A 421 -8.98 -16.70 12.65
N LEU A 422 -9.94 -17.27 13.38
CA LEU A 422 -11.31 -17.46 12.94
C LEU A 422 -12.01 -16.11 12.86
N PHE A 423 -12.72 -15.87 11.77
CA PHE A 423 -13.52 -14.67 11.62
C PHE A 423 -14.94 -15.04 11.15
N PRO A 424 -15.87 -15.29 12.06
CA PRO A 424 -17.24 -15.63 11.69
C PRO A 424 -18.00 -14.38 11.16
N PRO A 425 -18.85 -14.53 10.11
CA PRO A 425 -19.04 -15.75 9.31
C PRO A 425 -17.81 -16.06 8.44
N PRO A 426 -17.50 -17.36 8.20
CA PRO A 426 -16.25 -17.78 7.56
C PRO A 426 -16.01 -17.10 6.21
N ARG A 427 -14.80 -16.59 5.94
CA ARG A 427 -14.49 -15.97 4.65
C ARG A 427 -13.03 -16.03 4.26
N ILE A 428 -12.13 -15.74 5.20
CA ILE A 428 -10.68 -15.74 4.97
C ILE A 428 -10.23 -17.18 4.71
N GLU A 429 -10.62 -18.08 5.60
CA GLU A 429 -10.39 -19.51 5.55
C GLU A 429 -10.99 -20.17 4.29
N LEU A 430 -12.17 -19.72 3.85
CA LEU A 430 -12.84 -20.29 2.67
C LEU A 430 -12.19 -19.83 1.37
N ARG A 431 -11.84 -18.55 1.27
CA ARG A 431 -11.09 -18.01 0.12
C ARG A 431 -9.69 -18.63 0.03
N LEU A 432 -9.02 -18.75 1.17
CA LEU A 432 -7.72 -19.43 1.29
C LEU A 432 -7.81 -20.86 0.77
N LEU A 433 -8.79 -21.63 1.26
CA LEU A 433 -9.03 -23.01 0.83
C LEU A 433 -9.27 -23.10 -0.69
N ASN A 434 -10.13 -22.24 -1.23
CA ASN A 434 -10.42 -22.24 -2.67
C ASN A 434 -9.19 -21.87 -3.52
N THR A 435 -8.36 -20.95 -3.02
CA THR A 435 -7.10 -20.55 -3.67
C THR A 435 -6.07 -21.68 -3.66
N ILE A 436 -5.95 -22.42 -2.55
CA ILE A 436 -5.10 -23.61 -2.44
C ILE A 436 -5.56 -24.70 -3.42
N ILE A 437 -6.88 -24.95 -3.52
CA ILE A 437 -7.43 -25.95 -4.44
C ILE A 437 -7.13 -25.59 -5.90
N ALA A 438 -7.26 -24.32 -6.27
CA ALA A 438 -6.88 -23.86 -7.60
C ALA A 438 -5.37 -24.09 -7.87
N ALA A 439 -4.51 -23.84 -6.89
CA ALA A 439 -3.07 -24.11 -7.00
C ALA A 439 -2.74 -25.61 -7.12
N LEU A 440 -3.44 -26.48 -6.38
CA LEU A 440 -3.34 -27.93 -6.53
C LEU A 440 -3.73 -28.37 -7.95
N GLY A 441 -4.80 -27.77 -8.51
CA GLY A 441 -5.21 -28.00 -9.89
C GLY A 441 -4.16 -27.60 -10.92
N GLU A 442 -3.48 -26.46 -10.76
CA GLU A 442 -2.36 -26.05 -11.62
C GLU A 442 -1.13 -26.98 -11.49
N LEU A 443 -0.97 -27.65 -10.34
CA LEU A 443 0.05 -28.68 -10.12
C LEU A 443 -0.38 -30.08 -10.61
N HIS A 444 -1.54 -30.19 -11.27
CA HIS A 444 -2.13 -31.46 -11.72
C HIS A 444 -2.45 -32.45 -10.59
N ILE A 445 -2.69 -31.95 -9.37
CA ILE A 445 -3.13 -32.74 -8.22
C ILE A 445 -4.66 -32.72 -8.18
N SER A 446 -5.26 -33.90 -8.38
CA SER A 446 -6.72 -34.10 -8.35
C SER A 446 -7.19 -34.48 -6.94
N ASP A 447 -8.52 -34.54 -6.70
CA ASP A 447 -9.12 -34.95 -5.42
C ASP A 447 -8.64 -34.17 -4.19
N ALA A 448 -8.81 -32.83 -4.20
CA ALA A 448 -8.32 -31.96 -3.13
C ALA A 448 -8.70 -32.38 -1.70
N GLU A 449 -9.81 -33.08 -1.50
CA GLU A 449 -10.22 -33.67 -0.21
C GLU A 449 -9.12 -34.56 0.41
N LYS A 450 -8.44 -35.37 -0.40
CA LYS A 450 -7.37 -36.28 0.06
C LYS A 450 -6.13 -35.54 0.57
N HIS A 451 -5.97 -34.28 0.17
CA HIS A 451 -4.75 -33.50 0.35
C HIS A 451 -4.86 -32.46 1.46
N ILE A 452 -6.02 -32.32 2.12
CA ILE A 452 -6.31 -31.23 3.05
C ILE A 452 -6.86 -31.76 4.37
N ALA A 453 -6.27 -31.30 5.48
CA ALA A 453 -6.78 -31.52 6.83
C ALA A 453 -6.87 -30.18 7.57
N ALA A 454 -7.85 -30.01 8.46
CA ALA A 454 -8.05 -28.78 9.20
C ALA A 454 -8.61 -29.04 10.61
N VAL A 455 -8.04 -28.33 11.57
CA VAL A 455 -8.42 -28.38 13.00
C VAL A 455 -8.62 -26.94 13.49
N ARG A 456 -9.70 -26.69 14.23
CA ARG A 456 -9.99 -25.39 14.82
C ARG A 456 -9.96 -25.39 16.34
N SER A 457 -9.45 -24.30 16.89
CA SER A 457 -9.61 -23.93 18.29
C SER A 457 -10.83 -23.02 18.46
N TRP A 458 -10.85 -22.22 19.52
CA TRP A 458 -11.94 -21.29 19.83
C TRP A 458 -11.81 -19.96 19.09
N ASP A 459 -10.59 -19.58 18.69
CA ASP A 459 -10.32 -18.33 17.97
C ASP A 459 -9.44 -18.50 16.72
N SER A 460 -8.97 -19.71 16.41
CA SER A 460 -8.04 -19.97 15.30
C SER A 460 -8.26 -21.31 14.61
N ILE A 461 -7.73 -21.44 13.39
CA ILE A 461 -7.73 -22.66 12.60
C ILE A 461 -6.34 -22.94 12.05
N CYS A 462 -5.96 -24.22 12.07
CA CYS A 462 -4.77 -24.77 11.43
C CYS A 462 -5.22 -25.59 10.22
N ILE A 463 -4.78 -25.21 9.02
CA ILE A 463 -5.04 -25.91 7.77
C ILE A 463 -3.72 -26.52 7.29
N LEU A 464 -3.74 -27.81 7.01
CA LEU A 464 -2.61 -28.57 6.50
C LEU A 464 -2.86 -29.01 5.06
N VAL A 465 -1.83 -28.93 4.23
CA VAL A 465 -1.88 -29.35 2.81
C VAL A 465 -0.68 -30.26 2.50
N LYS A 466 -0.94 -31.40 1.84
CA LYS A 466 0.08 -32.38 1.41
C LYS A 466 0.06 -32.61 -0.10
N ARG A 467 1.23 -32.97 -0.67
CA ARG A 467 1.35 -33.37 -2.09
C ARG A 467 0.90 -34.80 -2.37
N THR A 468 1.20 -35.75 -1.48
CA THR A 468 0.91 -37.19 -1.65
C THR A 468 -0.42 -37.66 -1.05
N GLY A 469 -1.15 -36.74 -0.40
CA GLY A 469 -2.37 -37.04 0.37
C GLY A 469 -2.06 -37.44 1.82
N PHE A 470 -3.09 -37.41 2.68
CA PHE A 470 -2.96 -37.86 4.07
C PHE A 470 -3.17 -39.37 4.17
N THR A 471 -2.28 -40.04 4.90
CA THR A 471 -2.38 -41.47 5.23
C THR A 471 -3.30 -41.70 6.42
N ASP A 472 -3.82 -42.92 6.57
CA ASP A 472 -4.68 -43.28 7.70
C ASP A 472 -3.98 -43.05 9.06
N SER A 473 -2.68 -43.34 9.16
CA SER A 473 -1.90 -43.09 10.38
C SER A 473 -1.80 -41.60 10.72
N GLU A 474 -1.67 -40.73 9.71
CA GLU A 474 -1.66 -39.27 9.93
C GLU A 474 -3.04 -38.77 10.32
N ILE A 475 -4.12 -39.30 9.72
CA ILE A 475 -5.50 -38.95 10.09
C ILE A 475 -5.77 -39.32 11.55
N GLU A 476 -5.35 -40.50 12.00
CA GLU A 476 -5.46 -40.90 13.40
C GLU A 476 -4.63 -40.00 14.34
N ALA A 477 -3.44 -39.55 13.89
CA ALA A 477 -2.67 -38.56 14.64
C ALA A 477 -3.39 -37.20 14.74
N VAL A 478 -4.02 -36.73 13.67
CA VAL A 478 -4.86 -35.51 13.67
C VAL A 478 -6.02 -35.65 14.66
N LYS A 479 -6.75 -36.77 14.62
CA LYS A 479 -7.86 -37.06 15.55
C LYS A 479 -7.39 -37.10 17.00
N LYS A 480 -6.27 -37.80 17.26
CA LYS A 480 -5.67 -37.89 18.59
C LYS A 480 -5.29 -36.50 19.10
N PHE A 481 -4.55 -35.72 18.31
CA PHE A 481 -4.16 -34.35 18.63
C PHE A 481 -5.38 -33.49 19.00
N SER A 482 -6.43 -33.53 18.17
CA SER A 482 -7.68 -32.80 18.39
C SER A 482 -8.35 -33.19 19.70
N SER A 483 -8.50 -34.50 19.95
CA SER A 483 -9.18 -35.03 21.12
C SER A 483 -8.44 -34.73 22.44
N GLU A 484 -7.11 -34.83 22.43
CA GLU A 484 -6.24 -34.54 23.56
C GLU A 484 -6.23 -33.05 23.88
N ARG A 485 -6.38 -32.15 22.90
CA ARG A 485 -6.32 -30.70 23.12
C ARG A 485 -7.70 -30.02 23.11
N ARG A 486 -8.78 -30.80 23.00
CA ARG A 486 -10.16 -30.28 22.89
C ARG A 486 -10.33 -29.30 21.73
N PHE A 487 -9.60 -29.52 20.65
CA PHE A 487 -9.83 -28.81 19.39
C PHE A 487 -10.88 -29.56 18.57
N ASP A 488 -11.57 -28.85 17.67
CA ASP A 488 -12.56 -29.45 16.79
C ASP A 488 -11.99 -29.76 15.41
N LEU A 489 -12.34 -30.94 14.91
CA LEU A 489 -12.04 -31.36 13.54
C LEU A 489 -12.94 -30.58 12.57
N VAL A 490 -12.36 -30.02 11.51
CA VAL A 490 -13.09 -29.31 10.46
C VAL A 490 -13.08 -30.09 9.15
N SER A 491 -11.92 -30.63 8.78
CA SER A 491 -11.73 -31.42 7.55
C SER A 491 -10.62 -32.44 7.74
N TYR A 492 -10.81 -33.62 7.18
CA TYR A 492 -9.76 -34.61 6.85
C TYR A 492 -10.39 -35.59 5.84
N PRO A 493 -9.61 -36.38 5.09
CA PRO A 493 -10.17 -37.33 4.11
C PRO A 493 -11.14 -38.33 4.76
N GLY A 494 -12.41 -38.32 4.36
CA GLY A 494 -13.43 -39.22 4.92
C GLY A 494 -14.06 -38.79 6.26
N ILE A 495 -13.92 -37.51 6.64
CA ILE A 495 -14.56 -36.96 7.86
C ILE A 495 -16.09 -37.13 7.88
N ARG A 496 -16.64 -37.49 9.04
CA ARG A 496 -18.08 -37.50 9.30
C ARG A 496 -18.52 -36.25 10.07
N GLU A 497 -19.74 -35.79 9.80
CA GLU A 497 -20.30 -34.57 10.41
C GLU A 497 -20.31 -34.63 11.96
N GLU A 498 -20.60 -35.81 12.51
CA GLU A 498 -20.64 -36.09 13.96
C GLU A 498 -19.29 -35.97 14.67
N GLU A 499 -18.19 -35.96 13.92
CA GLU A 499 -16.83 -35.78 14.47
C GLU A 499 -16.43 -34.31 14.55
N SER A 500 -17.21 -33.41 13.94
CA SER A 500 -17.00 -31.96 13.98
C SER A 500 -17.87 -31.30 15.05
N ASN A 501 -17.50 -30.07 15.44
CA ASN A 501 -18.25 -29.24 16.39
C ASN A 501 -18.59 -29.95 17.73
N ARG A 502 -17.65 -30.73 18.27
CA ARG A 502 -17.83 -31.58 19.45
C ARG A 502 -17.37 -30.92 20.74
N TYR A 503 -16.20 -30.29 20.73
CA TYR A 503 -15.56 -29.74 21.92
C TYR A 503 -15.81 -28.24 22.08
N ILE A 504 -15.62 -27.47 21.01
CA ILE A 504 -15.81 -26.02 20.93
C ILE A 504 -17.09 -25.76 20.12
N LYS A 505 -18.21 -26.04 20.77
CA LYS A 505 -19.54 -26.00 20.16
C LYS A 505 -19.92 -24.58 19.73
N MET A 506 -20.03 -24.40 18.41
CA MET A 506 -20.67 -23.25 17.78
C MET A 506 -22.17 -23.52 17.57
N PRO A 507 -23.01 -22.48 17.47
CA PRO A 507 -24.46 -22.64 17.23
C PRO A 507 -24.81 -23.46 15.98
N SER A 508 -23.95 -23.45 14.97
CA SER A 508 -24.09 -24.20 13.72
C SER A 508 -22.78 -24.92 13.37
N ASN A 509 -22.87 -25.99 12.57
CA ASN A 509 -21.71 -26.69 12.00
C ASN A 509 -21.31 -26.08 10.64
N GLU A 510 -21.27 -24.75 10.57
CA GLU A 510 -21.06 -24.00 9.33
C GLU A 510 -19.67 -24.26 8.73
N TYR A 511 -18.63 -24.38 9.57
CA TYR A 511 -17.27 -24.66 9.13
C TYR A 511 -17.15 -25.99 8.38
N PHE A 512 -17.69 -27.08 8.95
CA PHE A 512 -17.71 -28.39 8.29
C PHE A 512 -18.45 -28.33 6.95
N THR A 513 -19.65 -27.75 6.96
CA THR A 513 -20.51 -27.65 5.76
C THR A 513 -19.83 -26.84 4.66
N ALA A 514 -19.24 -25.69 5.01
CA ALA A 514 -18.57 -24.82 4.06
C ALA A 514 -17.30 -25.46 3.48
N PHE A 515 -16.48 -26.12 4.32
CA PHE A 515 -15.29 -26.84 3.84
C PHE A 515 -15.68 -27.98 2.89
N ARG A 516 -16.68 -28.79 3.25
CA ARG A 516 -17.18 -29.88 2.42
C ARG A 516 -17.65 -29.39 1.05
N ASN A 517 -18.44 -28.33 1.01
CA ASN A 517 -18.95 -27.76 -0.25
C ASN A 517 -17.84 -27.16 -1.13
N ILE A 518 -16.76 -26.65 -0.55
CA ILE A 518 -15.60 -26.15 -1.31
C ILE A 518 -14.72 -27.30 -1.79
N LEU A 519 -14.54 -28.35 -0.99
CA LEU A 519 -13.72 -29.51 -1.38
C LEU A 519 -14.39 -30.33 -2.49
N ASP A 520 -15.71 -30.46 -2.47
CA ASP A 520 -16.50 -31.11 -3.53
C ASP A 520 -16.46 -30.29 -4.84
N ALA A 521 -15.85 -30.86 -5.88
CA ALA A 521 -15.70 -30.20 -7.18
C ALA A 521 -17.04 -29.90 -7.88
N ALA A 522 -18.09 -30.70 -7.66
CA ALA A 522 -19.41 -30.49 -8.25
C ALA A 522 -20.14 -29.32 -7.59
N GLU A 523 -19.95 -29.14 -6.28
CA GLU A 523 -20.65 -28.12 -5.48
C GLU A 523 -19.90 -26.79 -5.38
N ARG A 524 -18.56 -26.82 -5.49
CA ARG A 524 -17.68 -25.66 -5.27
C ARG A 524 -18.10 -24.42 -6.04
N GLY A 525 -18.41 -24.54 -7.32
CA GLY A 525 -18.81 -23.40 -8.16
C GLY A 525 -20.11 -22.76 -7.68
N ARG A 526 -21.14 -23.60 -7.44
CA ARG A 526 -22.45 -23.17 -6.95
C ARG A 526 -22.36 -22.55 -5.55
N PHE A 527 -21.60 -23.16 -4.65
CA PHE A 527 -21.39 -22.64 -3.30
C PHE A 527 -20.63 -21.31 -3.35
N THR A 528 -19.54 -21.23 -4.10
CA THR A 528 -18.72 -20.01 -4.26
C THR A 528 -19.55 -18.83 -4.78
N GLU A 529 -20.43 -19.04 -5.75
CA GLU A 529 -21.26 -17.97 -6.31
C GLU A 529 -22.34 -17.51 -5.31
N ASN A 530 -23.01 -18.44 -4.64
CA ASN A 530 -24.15 -18.17 -3.76
C ASN A 530 -23.77 -17.75 -2.33
N TYR A 531 -22.55 -18.04 -1.89
CA TYR A 531 -22.09 -17.70 -0.55
C TYR A 531 -22.12 -16.18 -0.30
N LEU A 532 -22.27 -15.78 0.97
CA LEU A 532 -22.42 -14.37 1.37
C LEU A 532 -21.26 -13.49 0.91
N PHE A 533 -20.03 -13.99 1.07
CA PHE A 533 -18.78 -13.32 0.72
C PHE A 533 -18.17 -13.83 -0.59
N ASP A 534 -17.32 -13.01 -1.21
CA ASP A 534 -16.46 -13.42 -2.31
C ASP A 534 -15.37 -14.34 -1.78
N ILE A 535 -15.40 -15.59 -2.19
CA ILE A 535 -14.41 -16.61 -1.81
C ILE A 535 -13.73 -17.21 -3.05
N ARG A 536 -13.79 -16.49 -4.19
CA ARG A 536 -13.13 -16.91 -5.43
C ARG A 536 -11.59 -16.98 -5.24
N PRO A 537 -10.90 -17.87 -5.97
CA PRO A 537 -9.43 -17.92 -5.98
C PRO A 537 -8.81 -16.57 -6.39
N VAL A 538 -7.64 -16.28 -5.83
CA VAL A 538 -6.93 -15.00 -6.01
C VAL A 538 -5.66 -15.22 -6.83
N HIS A 539 -5.41 -14.39 -7.83
CA HIS A 539 -4.25 -14.51 -8.75
C HIS A 539 -3.33 -13.29 -8.68
N ASP A 540 -2.09 -13.42 -9.14
CA ASP A 540 -1.12 -12.31 -9.18
C ASP A 540 -1.58 -11.10 -10.02
N ASP A 541 -2.47 -11.29 -11.03
CA ASP A 541 -3.05 -10.16 -11.78
C ASP A 541 -4.18 -9.44 -11.03
N LYS A 542 -4.74 -10.07 -9.99
CA LYS A 542 -5.80 -9.56 -9.11
C LYS A 542 -5.51 -9.97 -7.65
N PRO A 543 -4.43 -9.45 -7.02
CA PRO A 543 -3.91 -9.94 -5.74
C PRO A 543 -4.68 -9.37 -4.52
N PHE A 544 -5.99 -9.19 -4.62
CA PHE A 544 -6.82 -8.56 -3.58
C PHE A 544 -7.40 -9.60 -2.61
N PHE A 545 -6.51 -10.30 -1.88
CA PHE A 545 -6.90 -11.42 -1.01
C PHE A 545 -7.89 -11.02 0.08
N HIS A 546 -7.85 -9.78 0.54
CA HIS A 546 -8.70 -9.31 1.62
C HIS A 546 -10.06 -8.73 1.15
N GLN A 547 -10.35 -8.68 -0.16
CA GLN A 547 -11.58 -8.09 -0.69
C GLN A 547 -12.78 -9.04 -0.66
N TYR A 548 -13.46 -9.20 0.47
CA TYR A 548 -14.51 -10.24 0.61
C TYR A 548 -15.91 -9.82 0.15
N LEU A 549 -16.15 -8.54 -0.14
CA LEU A 549 -17.51 -8.02 -0.35
C LEU A 549 -18.03 -8.27 -1.76
N LYS A 550 -19.22 -8.89 -1.87
CA LYS A 550 -19.98 -9.00 -3.13
C LYS A 550 -21.00 -7.88 -3.26
N LEU A 551 -20.89 -7.09 -4.34
CA LEU A 551 -21.85 -6.03 -4.65
C LEU A 551 -23.31 -6.53 -4.70
N LYS A 552 -23.54 -7.72 -5.28
CA LYS A 552 -24.88 -8.33 -5.40
C LYS A 552 -25.51 -8.70 -4.05
N LYS A 553 -24.70 -8.95 -3.02
CA LYS A 553 -25.15 -9.39 -1.68
C LYS A 553 -25.01 -8.33 -0.59
N ILE A 554 -24.73 -7.09 -0.95
CA ILE A 554 -24.43 -6.02 0.01
C ILE A 554 -25.54 -5.80 1.06
N LYS A 555 -26.81 -5.92 0.66
CA LYS A 555 -27.96 -5.79 1.57
C LYS A 555 -28.02 -6.93 2.60
N GLU A 556 -27.72 -8.15 2.16
CA GLU A 556 -27.67 -9.34 3.00
C GLU A 556 -26.50 -9.23 4.00
N ILE A 557 -25.31 -8.87 3.50
CA ILE A 557 -24.12 -8.62 4.33
C ILE A 557 -24.42 -7.55 5.39
N TYR A 558 -25.06 -6.45 5.01
CA TYR A 558 -25.41 -5.37 5.95
C TYR A 558 -26.30 -5.87 7.08
N ARG A 559 -27.29 -6.72 6.77
CA ARG A 559 -28.17 -7.31 7.77
C ARG A 559 -27.43 -8.28 8.70
N VAL A 560 -26.60 -9.17 8.13
CA VAL A 560 -25.83 -10.16 8.90
C VAL A 560 -24.79 -9.50 9.81
N MET A 561 -24.15 -8.43 9.35
CA MET A 561 -23.15 -7.68 10.12
C MET A 561 -23.75 -6.66 11.10
N GLY A 562 -25.00 -6.87 11.51
CA GLY A 562 -25.65 -6.07 12.56
C GLY A 562 -26.14 -4.70 12.12
N SER A 563 -26.35 -4.47 10.82
CA SER A 563 -26.86 -3.22 10.24
C SER A 563 -25.97 -2.00 10.53
N LYS A 564 -24.65 -2.21 10.57
CA LYS A 564 -23.64 -1.15 10.79
C LYS A 564 -22.83 -0.91 9.52
N TRP A 565 -22.75 0.36 9.09
CA TRP A 565 -21.95 0.76 7.93
C TRP A 565 -20.44 0.72 8.18
N GLN A 566 -20.00 0.71 9.44
CA GLN A 566 -18.58 0.62 9.82
C GLN A 566 -17.89 -0.59 9.20
N TYR A 567 -18.55 -1.74 9.21
CA TYR A 567 -18.02 -2.97 8.62
C TYR A 567 -17.63 -2.78 7.14
N PHE A 568 -18.46 -2.06 6.38
CA PHE A 568 -18.17 -1.78 4.97
C PHE A 568 -17.01 -0.80 4.81
N ALA A 569 -16.92 0.21 5.69
CA ALA A 569 -15.77 1.12 5.68
C ALA A 569 -14.47 0.35 5.96
N GLU A 570 -14.50 -0.60 6.89
CA GLU A 570 -13.37 -1.48 7.24
C GLU A 570 -13.03 -2.51 6.16
N GLU A 571 -14.00 -3.00 5.39
CA GLU A 571 -13.78 -4.04 4.38
C GLU A 571 -13.61 -3.45 2.96
N GLY A 572 -13.20 -2.18 2.85
CA GLY A 572 -12.77 -1.54 1.59
C GLY A 572 -13.79 -0.59 0.92
N TYR A 573 -15.03 -0.50 1.40
CA TYR A 573 -16.06 0.39 0.80
C TYR A 573 -15.96 1.86 1.22
N ILE A 574 -14.91 2.23 1.96
CA ILE A 574 -14.51 3.64 2.05
C ILE A 574 -14.09 4.19 0.68
N LEU A 575 -13.57 3.34 -0.22
CA LEU A 575 -13.01 3.77 -1.50
C LEU A 575 -14.05 4.37 -2.45
N PRO A 576 -15.26 3.78 -2.68
CA PRO A 576 -16.34 4.44 -3.40
C PRO A 576 -16.78 5.78 -2.78
N ALA A 577 -16.79 5.90 -1.45
CA ALA A 577 -17.14 7.15 -0.77
C ALA A 577 -16.09 8.24 -1.03
N VAL A 578 -14.80 7.89 -0.93
CA VAL A 578 -13.68 8.76 -1.30
C VAL A 578 -13.76 9.12 -2.78
N PHE A 579 -14.05 8.16 -3.67
CA PHE A 579 -14.24 8.42 -5.09
C PHE A 579 -15.36 9.43 -5.34
N ALA A 580 -16.54 9.23 -4.74
CA ALA A 580 -17.67 10.14 -4.88
C ALA A 580 -17.35 11.55 -4.37
N GLN A 581 -16.66 11.65 -3.23
CA GLN A 581 -16.20 12.92 -2.67
C GLN A 581 -15.22 13.63 -3.61
N VAL A 582 -14.18 12.93 -4.06
CA VAL A 582 -13.16 13.48 -4.97
C VAL A 582 -13.79 13.85 -6.32
N PHE A 583 -14.74 13.05 -6.81
CA PHE A 583 -15.50 13.33 -8.03
C PHE A 583 -16.30 14.61 -7.90
N PHE A 584 -17.02 14.79 -6.79
CA PHE A 584 -17.78 16.00 -6.51
C PHE A 584 -16.88 17.24 -6.41
N LEU A 585 -15.77 17.16 -5.67
CA LEU A 585 -14.81 18.26 -5.54
C LEU A 585 -14.14 18.60 -6.89
N SER A 586 -13.75 17.58 -7.65
CA SER A 586 -13.18 17.74 -9.00
C SER A 586 -14.17 18.39 -9.96
N PHE A 587 -15.44 17.98 -9.89
CA PHE A 587 -16.52 18.58 -10.65
C PHE A 587 -16.66 20.07 -10.31
N ILE A 588 -16.70 20.43 -9.04
CA ILE A 588 -16.75 21.84 -8.61
C ILE A 588 -15.57 22.64 -9.17
N LEU A 589 -14.34 22.13 -9.03
CA LEU A 589 -13.12 22.82 -9.48
C LEU A 589 -13.09 23.01 -11.01
N ILE A 590 -13.54 22.03 -11.78
CA ILE A 590 -13.59 22.13 -13.25
C ILE A 590 -14.69 23.10 -13.71
N PHE A 591 -15.85 23.11 -13.05
CA PHE A 591 -17.04 23.86 -13.50
C PHE A 591 -17.08 25.32 -13.02
N ILE A 592 -16.48 25.67 -11.87
CA ILE A 592 -16.45 27.07 -11.39
C ILE A 592 -15.88 28.05 -12.44
N PRO A 593 -14.70 27.79 -13.05
CA PRO A 593 -14.15 28.66 -14.11
C PRO A 593 -15.04 28.74 -15.35
N ALA A 594 -15.75 27.66 -15.67
CA ALA A 594 -16.61 27.58 -16.84
C ALA A 594 -17.86 28.48 -16.71
N LEU A 595 -18.41 28.61 -15.50
CA LEU A 595 -19.58 29.44 -15.19
C LEU A 595 -19.26 30.93 -15.23
N GLN A 596 -18.14 31.35 -14.64
CA GLN A 596 -17.76 32.78 -14.63
C GLN A 596 -17.33 33.28 -16.01
N ARG A 597 -16.74 32.43 -16.86
CA ARG A 597 -16.32 32.80 -18.22
C ARG A 597 -17.44 32.81 -19.26
N ARG A 598 -18.67 32.35 -18.96
CA ARG A 598 -19.82 32.57 -19.86
C ARG A 598 -20.13 34.07 -20.09
N ARG A 599 -19.57 34.96 -19.25
CA ARG A 599 -19.72 36.42 -19.38
C ARG A 599 -18.70 37.09 -20.32
N GLU A 600 -17.61 36.42 -20.73
CA GLU A 600 -16.62 37.00 -21.66
C GLU A 600 -16.84 36.47 -23.08
N THR A 601 -17.18 37.39 -23.99
CA THR A 601 -17.40 37.16 -25.42
C THR A 601 -16.09 36.79 -26.13
N GLN A 602 -15.73 35.51 -26.15
CA GLN A 602 -14.73 34.97 -27.08
C GLN A 602 -15.33 33.89 -27.99
N PRO A 603 -14.85 33.73 -29.24
CA PRO A 603 -15.44 32.82 -30.21
C PRO A 603 -15.46 31.39 -29.68
N ALA A 604 -16.65 30.78 -29.77
CA ALA A 604 -16.96 29.47 -29.24
C ALA A 604 -16.23 28.32 -29.95
N GLY A 605 -15.91 27.26 -29.21
CA GLY A 605 -15.78 25.91 -29.76
C GLY A 605 -14.42 25.22 -29.56
N SER A 606 -13.40 25.62 -30.32
CA SER A 606 -12.27 24.70 -30.60
C SER A 606 -11.28 24.47 -29.44
N GLY A 607 -10.99 25.48 -28.60
CA GLY A 607 -10.00 25.38 -27.53
C GLY A 607 -10.45 24.58 -26.30
N LYS A 608 -11.78 24.51 -26.04
CA LYS A 608 -12.33 23.81 -24.87
C LYS A 608 -12.34 22.30 -25.03
N ILE A 609 -12.58 21.81 -26.25
CA ILE A 609 -12.50 20.38 -26.58
C ILE A 609 -11.07 19.87 -26.35
N PHE A 610 -10.05 20.73 -26.56
CA PHE A 610 -8.67 20.39 -26.29
C PHE A 610 -8.36 20.20 -24.79
N LEU A 611 -9.25 20.57 -23.86
CA LEU A 611 -9.09 20.20 -22.45
C LEU A 611 -9.26 18.69 -22.22
N LEU A 612 -10.03 18.00 -23.07
CA LEU A 612 -10.16 16.54 -23.02
C LEU A 612 -8.83 15.82 -23.28
N TYR A 613 -7.94 16.42 -24.07
CA TYR A 613 -6.58 15.91 -24.25
C TYR A 613 -5.84 15.80 -22.90
N PHE A 614 -5.91 16.86 -22.08
CA PHE A 614 -5.28 16.87 -20.75
C PHE A 614 -5.99 15.94 -19.77
N ALA A 615 -7.31 15.78 -19.88
CA ALA A 615 -8.03 14.77 -19.10
C ALA A 615 -7.53 13.35 -19.41
N PHE A 616 -7.43 12.98 -20.70
CA PHE A 616 -6.93 11.67 -21.10
C PHE A 616 -5.47 11.44 -20.74
N LEU A 617 -4.61 12.46 -20.80
CA LEU A 617 -3.24 12.36 -20.31
C LEU A 617 -3.19 12.09 -18.80
N GLY A 618 -3.95 12.84 -18.01
CA GLY A 618 -4.03 12.67 -16.56
C GLY A 618 -4.54 11.28 -16.17
N VAL A 619 -5.60 10.80 -16.81
CA VAL A 619 -6.13 9.45 -16.60
C VAL A 619 -5.13 8.37 -17.04
N GLY A 620 -4.59 8.49 -18.26
CA GLY A 620 -3.68 7.49 -18.83
C GLY A 620 -2.40 7.34 -18.03
N TYR A 621 -1.77 8.46 -17.63
CA TYR A 621 -0.55 8.46 -16.84
C TYR A 621 -0.77 7.78 -15.48
N MET A 622 -1.81 8.20 -14.75
CA MET A 622 -2.08 7.69 -13.41
C MET A 622 -2.58 6.23 -13.39
N LEU A 623 -3.37 5.80 -14.38
CA LEU A 623 -3.76 4.38 -14.53
C LEU A 623 -2.52 3.49 -14.66
N VAL A 624 -1.62 3.85 -15.58
CA VAL A 624 -0.40 3.09 -15.85
C VAL A 624 0.52 3.11 -14.64
N GLU A 625 0.79 4.29 -14.07
CA GLU A 625 1.65 4.43 -12.90
C GLU A 625 1.13 3.62 -11.70
N THR A 626 -0.18 3.71 -11.41
CA THR A 626 -0.79 2.94 -10.32
C THR A 626 -0.60 1.44 -10.53
N VAL A 627 -0.88 0.91 -11.72
CA VAL A 627 -0.68 -0.52 -12.01
C VAL A 627 0.79 -0.93 -11.90
N LEU A 628 1.72 -0.08 -12.36
CA LEU A 628 3.15 -0.35 -12.26
C LEU A 628 3.61 -0.41 -10.81
N ILE A 629 3.18 0.54 -9.97
CA ILE A 629 3.42 0.51 -8.51
C ILE A 629 2.98 -0.84 -7.96
N GLN A 630 1.74 -1.25 -8.27
CA GLN A 630 1.18 -2.47 -7.72
C GLN A 630 1.90 -3.73 -8.19
N LYS A 631 2.21 -3.84 -9.48
CA LYS A 631 2.96 -5.00 -9.98
C LYS A 631 4.36 -5.06 -9.40
N MET A 632 5.03 -3.91 -9.20
CA MET A 632 6.40 -3.81 -8.68
C MET A 632 6.55 -4.19 -7.20
N ILE A 633 5.45 -4.30 -6.44
CA ILE A 633 5.46 -4.82 -5.06
C ILE A 633 6.04 -6.24 -5.03
N LEU A 634 5.72 -7.08 -6.01
CA LEU A 634 6.22 -8.45 -6.06
C LEU A 634 7.76 -8.52 -6.23
N GLN A 635 8.35 -7.62 -7.03
CA GLN A 635 9.78 -7.59 -7.33
C GLN A 635 10.59 -6.91 -6.21
N LEU A 636 10.05 -5.84 -5.64
CA LEU A 636 10.72 -5.07 -4.59
C LEU A 636 10.38 -5.56 -3.18
N GLU A 637 9.41 -6.47 -3.06
CA GLU A 637 8.99 -7.17 -1.84
C GLU A 637 8.47 -6.23 -0.73
N ASN A 638 8.27 -4.97 -1.06
CA ASN A 638 7.85 -3.94 -0.12
C ASN A 638 7.04 -2.86 -0.86
N PRO A 639 5.80 -2.57 -0.42
CA PRO A 639 4.95 -1.56 -1.06
C PRO A 639 5.56 -0.16 -1.10
N SER A 640 6.24 0.27 -0.04
CA SER A 640 6.85 1.60 0.02
C SER A 640 8.04 1.72 -0.93
N TYR A 641 8.87 0.68 -1.06
CA TYR A 641 9.92 0.67 -2.07
C TYR A 641 9.33 0.64 -3.48
N ALA A 642 8.25 -0.09 -3.72
CA ALA A 642 7.57 -0.08 -5.02
C ALA A 642 7.05 1.30 -5.38
N VAL A 643 6.32 1.96 -4.47
CA VAL A 643 5.85 3.35 -4.67
C VAL A 643 7.02 4.29 -4.97
N ALA A 644 8.04 4.34 -4.11
CA ALA A 644 9.15 5.27 -4.27
C ALA A 644 9.98 4.99 -5.54
N ALA A 645 10.30 3.72 -5.81
CA ALA A 645 11.10 3.35 -6.96
C ALA A 645 10.35 3.58 -8.28
N VAL A 646 9.07 3.22 -8.35
CA VAL A 646 8.26 3.44 -9.56
C VAL A 646 8.02 4.93 -9.78
N LEU A 647 7.63 5.69 -8.77
CA LEU A 647 7.47 7.14 -8.88
C LEU A 647 8.78 7.79 -9.33
N ALA A 648 9.91 7.47 -8.70
CA ALA A 648 11.18 8.03 -9.12
C ALA A 648 11.54 7.65 -10.56
N SER A 649 11.33 6.40 -10.95
CA SER A 649 11.65 5.92 -12.30
C SER A 649 10.77 6.59 -13.34
N MET A 650 9.46 6.66 -13.10
CA MET A 650 8.49 7.27 -14.00
C MET A 650 8.68 8.78 -14.09
N LEU A 651 8.82 9.48 -12.96
CA LEU A 651 8.94 10.94 -12.90
C LEU A 651 10.30 11.39 -13.45
N VAL A 652 11.43 10.79 -13.04
CA VAL A 652 12.75 11.16 -13.56
C VAL A 652 12.83 10.91 -15.06
N SER A 653 12.37 9.75 -15.53
CA SER A 653 12.39 9.43 -16.97
C SER A 653 11.47 10.34 -17.76
N SER A 654 10.26 10.62 -17.25
CA SER A 654 9.32 11.58 -17.85
C SER A 654 9.91 12.99 -17.89
N GLY A 655 10.62 13.41 -16.84
CA GLY A 655 11.30 14.70 -16.78
C GLY A 655 12.41 14.82 -17.84
N ILE A 656 13.21 13.76 -18.01
CA ILE A 656 14.23 13.68 -19.06
C ILE A 656 13.55 13.71 -20.44
N GLY A 657 12.50 12.93 -20.66
CA GLY A 657 11.72 12.92 -21.91
C GLY A 657 11.17 14.29 -22.28
N SER A 658 10.63 15.01 -21.28
CA SER A 658 10.16 16.39 -21.42
C SER A 658 11.28 17.35 -21.86
N ILE A 659 12.46 17.29 -21.23
CA ILE A 659 13.61 18.15 -21.56
C ILE A 659 14.16 17.83 -22.96
N VAL A 660 14.25 16.54 -23.31
CA VAL A 660 14.74 16.10 -24.63
C VAL A 660 13.76 16.52 -25.73
N SER A 661 12.45 16.37 -25.51
CA SER A 661 11.42 16.80 -26.48
C SER A 661 11.43 18.31 -26.73
N TYR A 662 11.88 19.11 -25.76
CA TYR A 662 12.08 20.54 -25.95
C TYR A 662 13.20 20.83 -26.96
N ARG A 663 14.30 20.06 -26.91
CA ARG A 663 15.46 20.21 -27.80
C ARG A 663 15.25 19.57 -29.18
N VAL A 664 14.50 18.47 -29.26
CA VAL A 664 14.30 17.70 -30.48
C VAL A 664 12.89 17.90 -31.03
N SER A 665 12.75 18.71 -32.07
CA SER A 665 11.44 19.08 -32.65
C SER A 665 10.65 17.90 -33.20
N GLY A 666 11.33 16.87 -33.74
CA GLY A 666 10.71 15.64 -34.26
C GLY A 666 9.97 14.82 -33.20
N MET A 667 10.37 14.97 -31.94
CA MET A 667 9.73 14.30 -30.79
C MET A 667 8.48 15.01 -30.28
N ARG A 668 7.99 16.04 -30.98
CA ARG A 668 6.74 16.75 -30.60
C ARG A 668 5.58 16.41 -31.54
N ARG A 669 5.73 15.35 -32.34
CA ARG A 669 4.70 14.91 -33.29
C ARG A 669 3.58 14.15 -32.57
N HIS A 670 2.37 14.34 -33.06
CA HIS A 670 1.13 13.68 -32.64
C HIS A 670 1.32 12.18 -32.39
N PHE A 671 2.00 11.48 -33.31
CA PHE A 671 2.17 10.04 -33.32
C PHE A 671 2.76 9.45 -32.02
N ILE A 672 3.47 10.25 -31.22
CA ILE A 672 4.06 9.78 -29.96
C ILE A 672 3.02 9.32 -28.95
N ALA A 673 1.85 9.96 -28.90
CA ALA A 673 0.74 9.47 -28.07
C ALA A 673 0.23 8.09 -28.51
N GLY A 674 0.28 7.79 -29.83
CA GLY A 674 -0.02 6.46 -30.37
C GLY A 674 1.08 5.43 -30.05
N VAL A 675 2.36 5.83 -30.13
CA VAL A 675 3.49 4.98 -29.72
C VAL A 675 3.38 4.59 -28.26
N ILE A 676 3.03 5.52 -27.38
CA ILE A 676 2.82 5.25 -25.95
C ILE A 676 1.77 4.16 -25.76
N ALA A 677 0.63 4.22 -26.47
CA ALA A 677 -0.40 3.19 -26.37
C ALA A 677 0.13 1.79 -26.76
N VAL A 678 0.92 1.70 -27.84
CA VAL A 678 1.55 0.43 -28.27
C VAL A 678 2.56 -0.07 -27.23
N VAL A 679 3.39 0.82 -26.69
CA VAL A 679 4.36 0.48 -25.64
C VAL A 679 3.64 -0.01 -24.37
N ILE A 680 2.55 0.65 -23.93
CA ILE A 680 1.76 0.19 -22.77
C ILE A 680 1.20 -1.21 -23.01
N ILE A 681 0.67 -1.49 -24.20
CA ILE A 681 0.18 -2.84 -24.55
C ILE A 681 1.31 -3.85 -24.46
N PHE A 682 2.49 -3.56 -25.02
CA PHE A 682 3.67 -4.42 -24.91
C PHE A 682 4.05 -4.69 -23.43
N TYR A 683 4.11 -3.65 -22.60
CA TYR A 683 4.38 -3.80 -21.16
C TYR A 683 3.33 -4.65 -20.44
N SER A 684 2.05 -4.60 -20.86
CA SER A 684 0.99 -5.41 -20.24
C SER A 684 1.24 -6.92 -20.34
N PHE A 685 1.95 -7.37 -21.37
CA PHE A 685 2.40 -8.75 -21.52
C PHE A 685 3.77 -8.98 -20.90
N ALA A 686 4.73 -8.08 -21.18
CA ALA A 686 6.12 -8.23 -20.72
C ALA A 686 6.23 -8.30 -19.18
N LEU A 687 5.46 -7.49 -18.45
CA LEU A 687 5.50 -7.42 -16.98
C LEU A 687 5.15 -8.74 -16.29
N SER A 688 4.42 -9.64 -16.96
CA SER A 688 4.12 -10.97 -16.41
C SER A 688 5.31 -11.94 -16.45
N HIS A 689 6.32 -11.67 -17.30
CA HIS A 689 7.48 -12.54 -17.50
C HIS A 689 8.79 -11.96 -16.94
N ILE A 690 8.86 -10.64 -16.76
CA ILE A 690 10.01 -9.93 -16.19
C ILE A 690 10.41 -10.31 -14.73
N PRO A 691 9.51 -10.80 -13.82
CA PRO A 691 9.88 -10.98 -12.41
C PRO A 691 11.08 -11.89 -12.15
N THR A 692 11.29 -12.96 -12.92
CA THR A 692 12.30 -14.00 -12.63
C THR A 692 13.75 -13.51 -12.66
N ALA A 693 14.10 -12.65 -13.61
CA ALA A 693 15.50 -12.23 -13.79
C ALA A 693 15.96 -11.17 -12.78
N MET A 694 15.01 -10.40 -12.21
CA MET A 694 15.32 -9.25 -11.34
C MET A 694 15.37 -9.61 -9.85
N MET A 695 14.86 -10.78 -9.45
CA MET A 695 14.67 -11.14 -8.04
C MET A 695 15.95 -11.56 -7.31
N SER A 696 17.04 -11.91 -8.00
CA SER A 696 18.24 -12.48 -7.35
C SER A 696 19.17 -11.44 -6.68
N GLY A 697 18.98 -10.14 -6.93
CA GLY A 697 19.84 -9.08 -6.41
C GLY A 697 19.43 -8.53 -5.04
N LYS A 698 20.35 -7.83 -4.36
CA LYS A 698 20.03 -7.00 -3.17
C LYS A 698 19.08 -5.85 -3.55
N ILE A 699 18.37 -5.27 -2.58
CA ILE A 699 17.39 -4.18 -2.80
C ILE A 699 17.90 -3.08 -3.76
N PRO A 700 19.14 -2.53 -3.62
CA PRO A 700 19.62 -1.50 -4.54
C PRO A 700 19.69 -1.97 -6.00
N VAL A 701 20.08 -3.22 -6.23
CA VAL A 701 20.15 -3.81 -7.58
C VAL A 701 18.75 -3.95 -8.15
N ARG A 702 17.79 -4.40 -7.34
CA ARG A 702 16.38 -4.50 -7.76
C ARG A 702 15.79 -3.14 -8.12
N VAL A 703 16.05 -2.11 -7.32
CA VAL A 703 15.61 -0.73 -7.60
C VAL A 703 16.21 -0.21 -8.90
N ILE A 704 17.52 -0.41 -9.13
CA ILE A 704 18.18 -0.02 -10.38
C ILE A 704 17.58 -0.76 -11.59
N ALA A 705 17.32 -2.06 -11.44
CA ALA A 705 16.71 -2.85 -12.48
C ALA A 705 15.28 -2.35 -12.79
N VAL A 706 14.48 -2.02 -11.76
CA VAL A 706 13.15 -1.42 -11.93
C VAL A 706 13.27 -0.09 -12.69
N PHE A 707 14.22 0.76 -12.31
CA PHE A 707 14.46 2.02 -13.00
C PHE A 707 14.71 1.83 -14.49
N PHE A 708 15.67 0.99 -14.88
CA PHE A 708 15.96 0.76 -16.29
C PHE A 708 14.82 0.07 -17.03
N SER A 709 14.04 -0.78 -16.36
CA SER A 709 12.87 -1.43 -16.97
C SER A 709 11.74 -0.44 -17.27
N LEU A 710 11.54 0.58 -16.43
CA LEU A 710 10.46 1.57 -16.58
C LEU A 710 10.90 2.83 -17.34
N MET A 711 12.21 3.06 -17.45
CA MET A 711 12.77 4.24 -18.09
C MET A 711 12.24 4.47 -19.53
N PRO A 712 12.15 3.47 -20.42
CA PRO A 712 11.63 3.69 -21.77
C PRO A 712 10.19 4.20 -21.78
N LEU A 713 9.33 3.60 -20.94
CA LEU A 713 7.92 3.96 -20.82
C LEU A 713 7.74 5.35 -20.21
N GLY A 714 8.41 5.63 -19.09
CA GLY A 714 8.37 6.96 -18.46
C GLY A 714 8.89 8.05 -19.41
N PHE A 715 10.00 7.78 -20.11
CA PHE A 715 10.59 8.73 -21.07
C PHE A 715 9.59 9.16 -22.15
N VAL A 716 8.87 8.22 -22.77
CA VAL A 716 7.88 8.57 -23.79
C VAL A 716 6.64 9.25 -23.19
N MET A 717 6.21 8.85 -21.98
CA MET A 717 5.03 9.40 -21.31
C MET A 717 5.21 10.86 -20.84
N GLY A 718 6.44 11.32 -20.60
CA GLY A 718 6.73 12.71 -20.23
C GLY A 718 6.64 13.74 -21.37
N ILE A 719 6.48 13.30 -22.63
CA ILE A 719 6.52 14.15 -23.82
C ILE A 719 5.19 14.86 -24.14
N PRO A 720 4.01 14.19 -24.09
CA PRO A 720 2.77 14.76 -24.60
C PRO A 720 2.27 15.98 -23.82
N PHE A 721 2.42 15.98 -22.49
CA PHE A 721 1.92 17.05 -21.63
C PHE A 721 2.55 18.44 -21.94
N PRO A 722 3.88 18.61 -21.91
CA PRO A 722 4.52 19.89 -22.22
C PRO A 722 4.30 20.30 -23.69
N THR A 723 4.20 19.33 -24.61
CA THR A 723 3.87 19.56 -26.02
C THR A 723 2.48 20.16 -26.17
N GLY A 724 1.48 19.59 -25.48
CA GLY A 724 0.12 20.12 -25.48
C GLY A 724 0.02 21.50 -24.85
N LEU A 725 0.75 21.76 -23.76
CA LEU A 725 0.79 23.09 -23.13
C LEU A 725 1.40 24.16 -24.04
N LYS A 726 2.44 23.82 -24.80
CA LYS A 726 3.04 24.74 -25.78
C LYS A 726 2.04 25.09 -26.88
N ILE A 727 1.41 24.07 -27.49
CA ILE A 727 0.40 24.27 -28.55
C ILE A 727 -0.81 25.07 -28.03
N LEU A 728 -1.24 24.81 -26.80
CA LEU A 728 -2.30 25.57 -26.15
C LEU A 728 -1.86 27.02 -25.88
N GLY A 729 -0.62 27.24 -25.45
CA GLY A 729 -0.08 28.58 -25.20
C GLY A 729 -0.01 29.44 -26.46
N GLU A 730 0.36 28.85 -27.60
CA GLU A 730 0.41 29.53 -28.91
C GLU A 730 -0.97 29.96 -29.41
N ARG A 731 -2.03 29.22 -29.05
CA ARG A 731 -3.41 29.47 -29.53
C ARG A 731 -4.28 30.21 -28.53
N ASN A 732 -4.21 29.86 -27.25
CA ASN A 732 -5.02 30.41 -26.17
C ASN A 732 -4.35 30.21 -24.79
N ALA A 733 -3.36 31.06 -24.48
CA ALA A 733 -2.65 31.05 -23.21
C ALA A 733 -3.56 31.21 -21.97
N VAL A 734 -4.76 31.78 -22.14
CA VAL A 734 -5.74 31.99 -21.07
C VAL A 734 -6.35 30.68 -20.56
N LEU A 735 -6.24 29.59 -21.33
CA LEU A 735 -6.71 28.25 -20.96
C LEU A 735 -5.66 27.41 -20.22
N ILE A 736 -4.39 27.81 -20.15
CA ILE A 736 -3.31 27.03 -19.51
C ILE A 736 -3.63 26.64 -18.05
N PRO A 737 -4.05 27.57 -17.16
CA PRO A 737 -4.39 27.19 -15.79
C PRO A 737 -5.57 26.22 -15.70
N TRP A 738 -6.50 26.28 -16.65
CA TRP A 738 -7.65 25.38 -16.68
C TRP A 738 -7.27 23.99 -17.20
N ALA A 739 -6.37 23.90 -18.19
CA ALA A 739 -5.77 22.63 -18.61
C ALA A 739 -5.02 21.95 -17.46
N TRP A 740 -4.28 22.73 -16.66
CA TRP A 740 -3.63 22.24 -15.43
C TRP A 740 -4.65 21.70 -14.42
N ALA A 741 -5.73 22.44 -14.17
CA ALA A 741 -6.79 22.01 -13.24
C ALA A 741 -7.52 20.74 -13.72
N VAL A 742 -7.85 20.65 -15.02
CA VAL A 742 -8.48 19.47 -15.61
C VAL A 742 -7.57 18.25 -15.50
N ASN A 743 -6.30 18.37 -15.90
CA ASN A 743 -5.31 17.30 -15.73
C ASN A 743 -5.25 16.85 -14.26
N GLY A 744 -5.06 17.78 -13.33
CA GLY A 744 -5.00 17.50 -11.90
C GLY A 744 -6.24 16.76 -11.39
N CYS A 745 -7.44 17.24 -11.71
CA CYS A 745 -8.71 16.61 -11.30
C CYS A 745 -8.83 15.15 -11.76
N PHE A 746 -8.54 14.88 -13.04
CA PHE A 746 -8.58 13.53 -13.58
C PHE A 746 -7.46 12.64 -13.05
N SER A 747 -6.29 13.21 -12.76
CA SER A 747 -5.20 12.52 -12.08
C SER A 747 -5.54 12.15 -10.64
N VAL A 748 -6.47 12.84 -9.97
CA VAL A 748 -6.97 12.43 -8.63
C VAL A 748 -7.92 11.24 -8.73
N LEU A 749 -8.81 11.29 -9.72
CA LEU A 749 -9.85 10.27 -9.90
C LEU A 749 -9.29 8.94 -10.37
N ALA A 750 -8.26 8.98 -11.21
CA ALA A 750 -7.75 7.81 -11.89
C ALA A 750 -7.17 6.74 -10.96
N PRO A 751 -6.30 7.01 -9.95
CA PRO A 751 -5.78 5.97 -9.05
C PRO A 751 -6.88 5.23 -8.29
N VAL A 752 -7.84 5.98 -7.74
CA VAL A 752 -8.98 5.43 -7.00
C VAL A 752 -9.83 4.54 -7.92
N LEU A 753 -10.14 5.03 -9.12
CA LEU A 753 -10.86 4.27 -10.14
C LEU A 753 -10.08 3.03 -10.60
N THR A 754 -8.75 3.14 -10.75
CA THR A 754 -7.87 2.04 -11.14
C THR A 754 -8.01 0.89 -10.17
N ILE A 755 -7.90 1.17 -8.88
CA ILE A 755 -7.99 0.16 -7.83
C ILE A 755 -9.41 -0.43 -7.80
N MET A 756 -10.45 0.41 -7.83
CA MET A 756 -11.85 -0.05 -7.84
C MET A 756 -12.18 -0.97 -9.03
N LEU A 757 -11.59 -0.73 -10.19
CA LEU A 757 -11.81 -1.57 -11.38
C LEU A 757 -10.87 -2.78 -11.41
N ALA A 758 -9.64 -2.64 -10.92
CA ALA A 758 -8.67 -3.75 -10.82
C ALA A 758 -9.18 -4.87 -9.91
N THR A 759 -9.93 -4.54 -8.86
CA THR A 759 -10.55 -5.55 -7.98
C THR A 759 -11.62 -6.41 -8.67
N GLU A 760 -12.03 -6.11 -9.90
CA GLU A 760 -12.93 -6.98 -10.67
C GLU A 760 -12.31 -7.44 -11.99
N LEU A 761 -11.60 -6.55 -12.69
CA LEU A 761 -11.07 -6.77 -14.04
C LEU A 761 -9.58 -7.16 -14.07
N GLY A 762 -8.84 -6.99 -12.98
CA GLY A 762 -7.40 -7.25 -12.92
C GLY A 762 -6.53 -6.14 -13.52
N PHE A 763 -5.24 -6.17 -13.19
CA PHE A 763 -4.28 -5.14 -13.57
C PHE A 763 -3.96 -5.09 -15.06
N LYS A 764 -4.01 -6.23 -15.76
CA LYS A 764 -3.77 -6.26 -17.21
C LYS A 764 -4.78 -5.41 -17.98
N ILE A 765 -6.06 -5.52 -17.64
CA ILE A 765 -7.14 -4.74 -18.28
C ILE A 765 -6.98 -3.24 -17.96
N MET A 766 -6.51 -2.90 -16.76
CA MET A 766 -6.25 -1.50 -16.40
C MET A 766 -5.17 -0.84 -17.26
N LEU A 767 -4.10 -1.58 -17.61
CA LEU A 767 -3.11 -1.09 -18.57
C LEU A 767 -3.72 -0.87 -19.96
N TRP A 768 -4.66 -1.71 -20.39
CA TRP A 768 -5.36 -1.51 -21.66
C TRP A 768 -6.24 -0.25 -21.65
N PHE A 769 -6.91 0.06 -20.53
CA PHE A 769 -7.59 1.35 -20.37
C PHE A 769 -6.63 2.54 -20.38
N GLY A 770 -5.43 2.40 -19.80
CA GLY A 770 -4.36 3.39 -19.92
C GLY A 770 -3.92 3.60 -21.38
N ALA A 771 -3.71 2.53 -22.12
CA ALA A 771 -3.38 2.58 -23.55
C ALA A 771 -4.49 3.24 -24.37
N LEU A 772 -5.76 2.92 -24.08
CA LEU A 772 -6.92 3.54 -24.72
C LEU A 772 -6.97 5.05 -24.43
N ALA A 773 -6.69 5.49 -23.20
CA ALA A 773 -6.63 6.91 -22.86
C ALA A 773 -5.56 7.65 -23.70
N TYR A 774 -4.36 7.08 -23.84
CA TYR A 774 -3.32 7.67 -24.71
C TYR A 774 -3.68 7.65 -26.20
N ALA A 775 -4.37 6.61 -26.68
CA ALA A 775 -4.91 6.57 -28.04
C ALA A 775 -5.97 7.67 -28.27
N MET A 776 -6.83 7.94 -27.29
CA MET A 776 -7.78 9.05 -27.36
C MET A 776 -7.08 10.41 -27.32
N ALA A 777 -6.04 10.57 -26.49
CA ALA A 777 -5.21 11.77 -26.48
C ALA A 777 -4.54 12.01 -27.85
N PHE A 778 -4.07 10.94 -28.51
CA PHE A 778 -3.55 11.02 -29.89
C PHE A 778 -4.58 11.59 -30.87
N VAL A 779 -5.81 11.05 -30.87
CA VAL A 779 -6.89 11.52 -31.75
C VAL A 779 -7.20 13.00 -31.48
N MET A 780 -7.32 13.41 -30.21
CA MET A 780 -7.60 14.80 -29.84
C MET A 780 -6.51 15.76 -30.31
N LEU A 781 -5.24 15.39 -30.12
CA LEU A 781 -4.11 16.22 -30.56
C LEU A 781 -4.06 16.30 -32.09
N LYS A 782 -4.31 15.21 -32.81
CA LYS A 782 -4.37 15.20 -34.28
C LYS A 782 -5.47 16.11 -34.84
N VAL A 783 -6.66 16.06 -34.24
CA VAL A 783 -7.81 16.90 -34.63
C VAL A 783 -7.51 18.38 -34.37
N PHE A 784 -6.92 18.70 -33.22
CA PHE A 784 -6.64 20.09 -32.86
C PHE A 784 -5.51 20.72 -33.69
N SER A 785 -4.49 19.93 -34.04
CA SER A 785 -3.33 20.41 -34.78
C SER A 785 -3.46 20.34 -36.30
N GLY A 786 -4.55 19.76 -36.82
CA GLY A 786 -4.86 19.79 -38.25
C GLY A 786 -5.04 21.23 -38.78
N PRO A 787 -4.83 21.46 -40.10
CA PRO A 787 -5.07 22.77 -40.69
C PRO A 787 -6.54 23.16 -40.52
N ARG A 788 -6.80 24.42 -40.12
CA ARG A 788 -8.16 24.96 -40.14
C ARG A 788 -8.69 24.79 -41.57
N ARG A 789 -9.77 24.02 -41.75
CA ARG A 789 -10.59 24.19 -42.96
C ARG A 789 -11.08 25.63 -42.90
N SER A 790 -10.57 26.44 -43.82
CA SER A 790 -10.90 27.85 -44.04
C SER A 790 -12.39 28.02 -44.28
#